data_AF-A0A1Q5KD07-F1
#
_entry.id   AF-A0A1Q5KD07-F1
#
_cell.length_a   1.000
_cell.length_b   1.000
_cell.length_c   1.000
_cell.angle_alpha   90.00
_cell.angle_beta   90.00
_cell.angle_gamma   90.00
#
_symmetry.space_group_name_H-M   'P 1'
#
loop_
_entity.id
_entity.type
_entity.pdbx_description
1 polymer ?
#
loop_
_entity_poly.entity_id
_entity_poly.type
_entity_poly.pdbx_seq_one_letter_code
_entity_poly.pdbx_strand_id
1 'polypeptide(L)'
;MFDLSAPIVATFLVYVAAMIGTGVWAYARTHTFADFALGGRRLSAPVAALSAGASDMSGWLFVALPGAVYAAGLGASWIAVGLVVGTYLNWLFVAPRLRTYTERAGNAVSLSAYLEERFEDRTRVLRMASAAVTLVFFTVYVASGLVAGGLLFESVFDLRFGLGVTLTALVIVIYSCLGGFLAVSLTHVMQGTLMFLALIVLPLTGIVALGGFGALGDALDAKAPALLEMSAEVHYEDGQWFADGPLGAVAIASLLAWGLGYFGQPHILARFMGIRSIRAIPAARRIGTGWAIVVLGGATLVGLVGIGRLGSPLPEPDTVYIVLSRTLLNPWIAGVMLIAVLAAIMSTADSQLLVSSVALTEDFYHAFLNRRASDKALVWVGRGAVVVVILVAFGIALRADGLLSIVAYAWAGFGAAFGPVVLLSLYWPRMTWAGAMAGIVSGAATVLLWDEINPRLGRFESGIYEMVPGVLVATVAALVFGRFVGHPPKQAFWRMPGGGMNQLVLAPFLTHAPVGIAVLDADLRYVWVNEPLDRMVPLARRLGREASEVLPSSDAAAFEEHMRTVLSTGRPVMDHEFRGVSHLDPDRERAYSASFFPMKDRHGRQVGVWYMIIDVTERWEAQERLALLNDAGARIGSTLDVTRTAQELADEAVPSLADFVAVDLLDTVMRGEEPAPGPVGMMPVIRRAGQQSVREGCPEASLAVGETVRRAPSSPVTRCLLESTTLVERTLDPASPWLTEDEALGASIREFGFRSLMVVPVRARGVTLGVATFARSRRAGPFEDDDVRLAEEIVSRAAVSVDNARRFTRERTAARSMQRSLLPQKLTGGSAVEVASWYLPADAPSGVGGDWFDVIPLSGARVALVVGDVVGHGMNAATTMGRLRTAVRTLANLDLPPDELLAHLDDLVIGVIGADDGNEPTGDGDETLGAAFLGATCLYAVYDPVSSRCTLARAGHLPPVIVNPDGRADLLDLPAGPPLGLGYLPFESVERELTEGSLIALYTDGLIESFHRDIDVGLSRLGDTLAAPGPTTLEEIGRKAVDALLTGPPSDDAALLLARTRVLAQDRVVCWDLPSVPTAVAEARGLASRQLADWGMDELTFTTELIVSELVTNAIRHGAGPVALRLIRDRGLICEVSDASNTSPRLRHARTTDEGGRGLLIVAQLAQRWGTRYTTTGKTIWTEQVIPTEMIAVETVE
;
A
#
# COMPACT_ATOMS: atom_id res chain seq x y z
N MET A 1 10.62 -34.09 23.95
CA MET A 1 10.59 -34.30 22.49
C MET A 1 9.65 -33.24 21.96
N PHE A 2 10.19 -32.23 21.28
CA PHE A 2 9.49 -30.99 20.96
C PHE A 2 8.50 -31.21 19.81
N ASP A 3 7.19 -31.31 20.11
CA ASP A 3 6.14 -31.15 19.10
C ASP A 3 5.83 -29.66 18.93
N LEU A 4 6.82 -28.88 18.46
CA LEU A 4 6.51 -27.55 17.92
C LEU A 4 5.73 -27.78 16.62
N SER A 5 4.47 -27.38 16.59
CA SER A 5 3.71 -27.48 15.35
C SER A 5 4.26 -26.44 14.36
N ALA A 6 4.85 -26.94 13.26
CA ALA A 6 5.39 -26.10 12.19
C ALA A 6 4.39 -25.02 11.71
N PRO A 7 3.06 -25.28 11.63
CA PRO A 7 2.07 -24.24 11.33
C PRO A 7 2.02 -23.06 12.31
N ILE A 8 2.10 -23.32 13.63
CA ILE A 8 2.07 -22.23 14.63
C ILE A 8 3.36 -21.41 14.55
N VAL A 9 4.51 -22.07 14.35
CA VAL A 9 5.79 -21.38 14.16
C VAL A 9 5.77 -20.51 12.90
N ALA A 10 5.33 -21.06 11.78
CA ALA A 10 5.27 -20.34 10.50
C ALA A 10 4.37 -19.11 10.60
N THR A 11 3.18 -19.25 11.19
CA THR A 11 2.26 -18.11 11.37
C THR A 11 2.87 -17.03 12.28
N PHE A 12 3.55 -17.40 13.37
CA PHE A 12 4.27 -16.44 14.23
C PHE A 12 5.39 -15.71 13.49
N LEU A 13 6.22 -16.43 12.72
CA LEU A 13 7.32 -15.85 11.96
C LEU A 13 6.81 -14.87 10.90
N VAL A 14 5.77 -15.25 10.15
CA VAL A 14 5.12 -14.36 9.16
C VAL A 14 4.59 -13.10 9.82
N TYR A 15 3.94 -13.22 10.98
CA TYR A 15 3.42 -12.07 11.70
C TYR A 15 4.52 -11.13 12.20
N VAL A 16 5.59 -11.68 12.81
CA VAL A 16 6.74 -10.89 13.27
C VAL A 16 7.43 -10.20 12.09
N ALA A 17 7.62 -10.91 10.97
CA ALA A 17 8.19 -10.34 9.74
C ALA A 17 7.34 -9.20 9.18
N ALA A 18 6.01 -9.39 9.13
CA ALA A 18 5.07 -8.34 8.71
C ALA A 18 5.15 -7.10 9.63
N MET A 19 5.20 -7.29 10.94
CA MET A 19 5.35 -6.20 11.92
C MET A 19 6.67 -5.45 11.71
N ILE A 20 7.81 -6.14 11.64
CA ILE A 20 9.12 -5.53 11.40
C ILE A 20 9.12 -4.78 10.05
N GLY A 21 8.57 -5.39 8.99
CA GLY A 21 8.44 -4.78 7.67
C GLY A 21 7.63 -3.48 7.69
N THR A 22 6.50 -3.44 8.39
CA THR A 22 5.73 -2.19 8.57
C THR A 22 6.50 -1.13 9.35
N GLY A 23 7.29 -1.54 10.34
CA GLY A 23 8.18 -0.65 11.11
C GLY A 23 9.28 -0.02 10.24
N VAL A 24 9.97 -0.82 9.41
CA VAL A 24 11.00 -0.36 8.47
C VAL A 24 10.41 0.56 7.40
N TRP A 25 9.25 0.21 6.86
CA TRP A 25 8.54 1.05 5.89
C TRP A 25 8.17 2.42 6.47
N ALA A 26 7.66 2.45 7.71
CA ALA A 26 7.32 3.69 8.38
C ALA A 26 8.55 4.51 8.80
N TYR A 27 9.64 3.85 9.19
CA TYR A 27 10.92 4.48 9.48
C TYR A 27 11.41 5.34 8.31
N ALA A 28 11.28 4.85 7.08
CA ALA A 28 11.68 5.56 5.86
C ALA A 28 10.83 6.82 5.56
N ARG A 29 9.67 6.99 6.24
CA ARG A 29 8.71 8.09 5.99
C ARG A 29 8.53 9.06 7.16
N THR A 30 9.17 8.83 8.30
CA THR A 30 9.01 9.67 9.49
C THR A 30 10.12 10.72 9.55
N HIS A 31 9.82 11.98 9.19
CA HIS A 31 10.82 13.04 9.09
C HIS A 31 10.74 14.12 10.21
N THR A 32 9.64 14.21 10.96
CA THR A 32 9.45 15.21 12.03
C THR A 32 9.00 14.58 13.36
N PHE A 33 9.29 15.23 14.50
CA PHE A 33 8.85 14.77 15.84
C PHE A 33 7.33 14.86 16.03
N ALA A 34 6.67 15.82 15.38
CA ALA A 34 5.21 15.94 15.41
C ALA A 34 4.53 14.75 14.69
N ASP A 35 5.13 14.26 13.59
CA ASP A 35 4.69 13.03 12.91
C ASP A 35 4.97 11.80 13.78
N PHE A 36 6.07 11.80 14.52
CA PHE A 36 6.42 10.76 15.48
C PHE A 36 5.44 10.69 16.67
N ALA A 37 4.90 11.81 17.15
CA ALA A 37 4.07 11.87 18.36
C ALA A 37 2.55 11.77 18.12
N LEU A 38 2.01 12.28 17.00
CA LEU A 38 0.55 12.46 16.84
C LEU A 38 -0.04 12.23 15.43
N GLY A 39 0.76 11.94 14.41
CA GLY A 39 0.25 11.61 13.07
C GLY A 39 -0.68 12.66 12.44
N GLY A 40 -0.43 13.95 12.71
CA GLY A 40 -1.09 15.07 12.02
C GLY A 40 -2.59 15.29 12.30
N ARG A 41 -3.19 14.65 13.32
CA ARG A 41 -4.59 14.86 13.76
C ARG A 41 -5.68 14.62 12.70
N ARG A 42 -5.48 13.62 11.83
CA ARG A 42 -6.39 13.28 10.73
C ARG A 42 -7.27 12.05 10.99
N LEU A 43 -7.37 11.59 12.25
CA LEU A 43 -8.05 10.32 12.56
C LEU A 43 -9.55 10.42 12.30
N SER A 44 -10.04 9.55 11.43
CA SER A 44 -11.47 9.34 11.18
C SER A 44 -12.13 8.65 12.39
N ALA A 45 -13.46 8.72 12.49
CA ALA A 45 -14.18 8.11 13.62
C ALA A 45 -13.91 6.61 13.81
N PRO A 46 -13.91 5.76 12.75
CA PRO A 46 -13.63 4.33 12.91
C PRO A 46 -12.19 4.07 13.37
N VAL A 47 -11.21 4.76 12.78
CA VAL A 47 -9.79 4.58 13.11
C VAL A 47 -9.50 5.04 14.54
N ALA A 48 -10.07 6.17 14.97
CA ALA A 48 -9.92 6.65 16.34
C ALA A 48 -10.54 5.69 17.36
N ALA A 49 -11.71 5.12 17.06
CA ALA A 49 -12.39 4.17 17.94
C ALA A 49 -11.64 2.83 18.05
N LEU A 50 -11.25 2.25 16.90
CA LEU A 50 -10.51 0.99 16.87
C LEU A 50 -9.10 1.14 17.45
N SER A 51 -8.41 2.24 17.15
CA SER A 51 -7.09 2.50 17.75
C SER A 51 -7.18 2.73 19.25
N ALA A 52 -8.25 3.37 19.76
CA ALA A 52 -8.43 3.52 21.20
C ALA A 52 -8.70 2.16 21.87
N GLY A 53 -9.57 1.34 21.27
CA GLY A 53 -9.85 -0.02 21.77
C GLY A 53 -8.63 -0.94 21.74
N ALA A 54 -7.88 -0.96 20.63
CA ALA A 54 -6.67 -1.78 20.50
C ALA A 54 -5.54 -1.33 21.43
N SER A 55 -5.43 -0.04 21.74
CA SER A 55 -4.41 0.47 22.68
C SER A 55 -4.73 0.22 24.15
N ASP A 56 -6.00 -0.02 24.46
CA ASP A 56 -6.54 -0.22 25.79
C ASP A 56 -6.58 -1.72 26.16
N MET A 57 -7.08 -2.53 25.22
CA MET A 57 -7.20 -3.96 25.39
C MET A 57 -5.86 -4.67 25.18
N SER A 58 -5.12 -4.85 26.27
CA SER A 58 -3.81 -5.52 26.24
C SER A 58 -3.92 -7.05 26.27
N GLY A 59 -2.78 -7.74 26.37
CA GLY A 59 -2.73 -9.19 26.60
C GLY A 59 -3.57 -9.68 27.79
N TRP A 60 -3.91 -8.81 28.74
CA TRP A 60 -4.82 -9.13 29.84
C TRP A 60 -6.23 -9.56 29.36
N LEU A 61 -6.70 -9.05 28.23
CA LEU A 61 -8.00 -9.41 27.66
C LEU A 61 -8.06 -10.88 27.22
N PHE A 62 -6.92 -11.44 26.81
CA PHE A 62 -6.80 -12.82 26.34
C PHE A 62 -6.37 -13.78 27.44
N VAL A 63 -5.59 -13.31 28.41
CA VAL A 63 -4.95 -14.15 29.42
C VAL A 63 -5.68 -13.98 30.76
N ALA A 64 -5.65 -12.78 31.32
CA ALA A 64 -6.11 -12.50 32.68
C ALA A 64 -7.64 -12.50 32.85
N LEU A 65 -8.42 -11.89 31.93
CA LEU A 65 -9.89 -11.84 32.07
C LEU A 65 -10.54 -13.21 31.89
N PRO A 66 -10.22 -13.99 30.83
CA PRO A 66 -10.73 -15.35 30.71
C PRO A 66 -10.28 -16.23 31.88
N GLY A 67 -9.04 -16.05 32.36
CA GLY A 67 -8.52 -16.76 33.53
C GLY A 67 -9.28 -16.44 34.82
N ALA A 68 -9.58 -15.17 35.07
CA ALA A 68 -10.39 -14.75 36.21
C ALA A 68 -11.81 -15.34 36.14
N VAL A 69 -12.45 -15.35 34.96
CA VAL A 69 -13.75 -15.98 34.76
C VAL A 69 -13.67 -17.51 34.88
N TYR A 70 -12.57 -18.13 34.47
CA TYR A 70 -12.34 -19.56 34.65
C TYR A 70 -12.21 -19.95 36.13
N ALA A 71 -11.55 -19.11 36.93
CA ALA A 71 -11.33 -19.35 38.37
C ALA A 71 -12.55 -18.99 39.24
N ALA A 72 -13.28 -17.92 38.91
CA ALA A 72 -14.34 -17.35 39.75
C ALA A 72 -15.74 -17.32 39.10
N GLY A 73 -15.90 -17.93 37.92
CA GLY A 73 -17.18 -18.00 37.20
C GLY A 73 -17.68 -16.65 36.69
N LEU A 74 -18.99 -16.55 36.47
CA LEU A 74 -19.62 -15.37 35.87
C LEU A 74 -19.51 -14.13 36.77
N GLY A 75 -19.31 -14.29 38.09
CA GLY A 75 -19.10 -13.19 39.05
C GLY A 75 -17.93 -12.27 38.67
N ALA A 76 -16.83 -12.80 38.12
CA ALA A 76 -15.71 -11.99 37.65
C ALA A 76 -16.08 -11.03 36.48
N SER A 77 -17.21 -11.27 35.79
CA SER A 77 -17.67 -10.44 34.67
C SER A 77 -18.12 -9.04 35.07
N TRP A 78 -18.24 -8.74 36.37
CA TRP A 78 -18.40 -7.36 36.85
C TRP A 78 -17.26 -6.43 36.39
N ILE A 79 -16.05 -6.98 36.16
CA ILE A 79 -14.94 -6.23 35.54
C ILE A 79 -15.34 -5.78 34.13
N ALA A 80 -15.83 -6.70 33.30
CA ALA A 80 -16.28 -6.39 31.93
C ALA A 80 -17.41 -5.36 31.91
N VAL A 81 -18.40 -5.49 32.81
CA VAL A 81 -19.49 -4.52 32.96
C VAL A 81 -18.96 -3.14 33.33
N GLY A 82 -18.10 -3.07 34.35
CA GLY A 82 -17.46 -1.82 34.77
C GLY A 82 -16.71 -1.15 33.63
N LEU A 83 -15.94 -1.92 32.85
CA LEU A 83 -15.18 -1.40 31.73
C LEU A 83 -16.05 -0.92 30.57
N VAL A 84 -17.10 -1.65 30.18
CA VAL A 84 -18.05 -1.19 29.14
C VAL A 84 -18.71 0.13 29.53
N VAL A 85 -19.17 0.24 30.78
CA VAL A 85 -19.77 1.46 31.31
C VAL A 85 -18.73 2.59 31.33
N GLY A 86 -17.52 2.31 31.83
CA GLY A 86 -16.39 3.25 31.83
C GLY A 86 -16.07 3.80 30.44
N THR A 87 -15.93 2.93 29.44
CA THR A 87 -15.73 3.30 28.03
C THR A 87 -16.82 4.22 27.52
N TYR A 88 -18.09 3.84 27.71
CA TYR A 88 -19.22 4.64 27.24
C TYR A 88 -19.24 6.03 27.87
N LEU A 89 -19.04 6.12 29.21
CA LEU A 89 -19.03 7.38 29.94
C LEU A 89 -17.82 8.24 29.60
N ASN A 90 -16.66 7.64 29.34
CA ASN A 90 -15.45 8.35 28.92
C ASN A 90 -15.66 9.02 27.55
N TRP A 91 -16.21 8.28 26.59
CA TRP A 91 -16.59 8.83 25.28
C TRP A 91 -17.70 9.88 25.35
N LEU A 92 -18.61 9.78 26.33
CA LEU A 92 -19.71 10.72 26.52
C LEU A 92 -19.25 12.03 27.16
N PHE A 93 -18.46 11.96 28.24
CA PHE A 93 -18.13 13.12 29.08
C PHE A 93 -16.76 13.73 28.79
N VAL A 94 -15.75 12.91 28.55
CA VAL A 94 -14.37 13.40 28.39
C VAL A 94 -14.07 13.74 26.94
N ALA A 95 -14.34 12.83 26.00
CA ALA A 95 -13.90 12.97 24.62
C ALA A 95 -14.31 14.30 23.94
N PRO A 96 -15.59 14.77 24.00
CA PRO A 96 -16.00 16.00 23.33
C PRO A 96 -15.32 17.25 23.88
N ARG A 97 -15.19 17.32 25.20
CA ARG A 97 -14.62 18.49 25.86
C ARG A 97 -13.11 18.50 25.74
N LEU A 98 -12.45 17.38 26.00
CA LEU A 98 -11.00 17.29 25.90
C LEU A 98 -10.51 17.63 24.48
N ARG A 99 -11.21 17.17 23.44
CA ARG A 99 -10.92 17.55 22.05
C ARG A 99 -11.12 19.06 21.78
N THR A 100 -12.13 19.67 22.37
CA THR A 100 -12.38 21.13 22.22
C THR A 100 -11.31 21.95 22.94
N TYR A 101 -10.95 21.54 24.16
CA TYR A 101 -9.99 22.28 24.98
C TYR A 101 -8.57 22.18 24.42
N THR A 102 -8.14 21.02 23.96
CA THR A 102 -6.78 20.83 23.40
C THR A 102 -6.55 21.56 22.08
N GLU A 103 -7.60 21.82 21.30
CA GLU A 103 -7.55 22.67 20.11
C GLU A 103 -7.37 24.15 20.46
N ARG A 104 -8.01 24.60 21.54
CA ARG A 104 -7.93 26.00 22.01
C ARG A 104 -6.74 26.27 22.92
N ALA A 105 -6.21 25.26 23.60
CA ALA A 105 -5.08 25.32 24.52
C ALA A 105 -3.77 25.07 23.74
N GLY A 106 -3.41 25.97 22.84
CA GLY A 106 -2.10 25.97 22.17
C GLY A 106 -1.79 24.71 21.35
N ASN A 107 -2.82 23.97 20.91
CA ASN A 107 -2.66 22.73 20.16
C ASN A 107 -1.86 21.66 20.95
N ALA A 108 -2.11 21.57 22.27
CA ALA A 108 -1.44 20.65 23.18
C ALA A 108 -1.47 19.20 22.70
N VAL A 109 -0.32 18.53 22.80
CA VAL A 109 -0.07 17.21 22.19
C VAL A 109 -0.12 16.04 23.18
N SER A 110 -0.05 16.33 24.48
CA SER A 110 -0.06 15.36 25.57
C SER A 110 -1.01 15.81 26.69
N LEU A 111 -1.39 14.87 27.57
CA LEU A 111 -2.20 15.18 28.75
C LEU A 111 -1.49 16.16 29.70
N SER A 112 -0.19 15.98 29.87
CA SER A 112 0.67 16.86 30.67
C SER A 112 0.70 18.30 30.12
N ALA A 113 0.82 18.45 28.80
CA ALA A 113 0.76 19.76 28.13
C ALA A 113 -0.64 20.40 28.24
N TYR A 114 -1.71 19.60 28.12
CA TYR A 114 -3.07 20.09 28.35
C TYR A 114 -3.23 20.66 29.76
N LEU A 115 -2.76 19.95 30.79
CA LEU A 115 -2.87 20.40 32.18
C LEU A 115 -2.02 21.66 32.43
N GLU A 116 -0.80 21.74 31.90
CA GLU A 116 0.05 22.94 31.97
C GLU A 116 -0.69 24.18 31.42
N GLU A 117 -1.21 24.06 30.20
CA GLU A 117 -1.87 25.18 29.51
C GLU A 117 -3.22 25.52 30.15
N ARG A 118 -4.01 24.51 30.53
CA ARG A 118 -5.33 24.69 31.17
C ARG A 118 -5.27 25.44 32.49
N PHE A 119 -4.17 25.30 33.23
CA PHE A 119 -3.99 25.96 34.52
C PHE A 119 -2.97 27.10 34.50
N GLU A 120 -2.46 27.46 33.31
CA GLU A 120 -1.46 28.52 33.11
C GLU A 120 -0.22 28.34 34.02
N ASP A 121 0.24 27.09 34.21
CA ASP A 121 1.35 26.77 35.10
C ASP A 121 2.70 27.25 34.52
N ARG A 122 3.15 28.43 34.94
CA ARG A 122 4.46 28.99 34.54
C ARG A 122 5.66 28.25 35.12
N THR A 123 5.46 27.43 36.16
CA THR A 123 6.55 26.70 36.83
C THR A 123 6.87 25.37 36.16
N ARG A 124 5.97 24.87 35.28
CA ARG A 124 6.03 23.55 34.62
C ARG A 124 6.07 22.37 35.58
N VAL A 125 5.81 22.57 36.87
CA VAL A 125 5.86 21.52 37.87
C VAL A 125 4.71 20.53 37.65
N LEU A 126 3.54 21.02 37.21
CA LEU A 126 2.39 20.15 36.89
C LEU A 126 2.69 19.20 35.74
N ARG A 127 3.39 19.69 34.71
CA ARG A 127 3.85 18.89 33.58
C ARG A 127 4.84 17.82 34.02
N MET A 128 5.83 18.16 34.85
CA MET A 128 6.82 17.22 35.37
C MET A 128 6.19 16.15 36.27
N ALA A 129 5.33 16.54 37.20
CA ALA A 129 4.64 15.59 38.10
C ALA A 129 3.76 14.62 37.30
N SER A 130 3.02 15.14 36.30
CA SER A 130 2.22 14.31 35.39
C SER A 130 3.09 13.34 34.59
N ALA A 131 4.21 13.81 34.03
CA ALA A 131 5.15 12.97 33.29
C ALA A 131 5.78 11.87 34.17
N ALA A 132 6.18 12.21 35.40
CA ALA A 132 6.77 11.25 36.34
C ALA A 132 5.77 10.14 36.75
N VAL A 133 4.54 10.51 37.11
CA VAL A 133 3.47 9.55 37.43
C VAL A 133 3.16 8.67 36.21
N THR A 134 3.13 9.27 35.02
CA THR A 134 2.89 8.55 33.77
C THR A 134 3.99 7.53 33.51
N LEU A 135 5.25 7.90 33.68
CA LEU A 135 6.40 7.02 33.48
C LEU A 135 6.39 5.83 34.45
N VAL A 136 6.12 6.07 35.74
CA VAL A 136 6.08 5.01 36.76
C VAL A 136 5.02 3.96 36.41
N PHE A 137 3.76 4.38 36.24
CA PHE A 137 2.68 3.43 36.00
C PHE A 137 2.72 2.80 34.61
N PHE A 138 3.19 3.48 33.57
CA PHE A 138 3.40 2.83 32.26
C PHE A 138 4.54 1.83 32.29
N THR A 139 5.59 2.04 33.08
CA THR A 139 6.66 1.04 33.21
C THR A 139 6.11 -0.26 33.84
N VAL A 140 5.27 -0.13 34.87
CA VAL A 140 4.60 -1.29 35.49
C VAL A 140 3.62 -1.95 34.51
N TYR A 141 2.90 -1.17 33.71
CA TYR A 141 1.97 -1.71 32.73
C TYR A 141 2.70 -2.45 31.58
N VAL A 142 3.79 -1.89 31.05
CA VAL A 142 4.63 -2.57 30.05
C VAL A 142 5.15 -3.90 30.62
N ALA A 143 5.51 -3.94 31.91
CA ALA A 143 5.94 -5.17 32.57
C ALA A 143 4.85 -6.25 32.55
N SER A 144 3.58 -5.88 32.72
CA SER A 144 2.46 -6.83 32.61
C SER A 144 2.35 -7.42 31.20
N GLY A 145 2.59 -6.61 30.16
CA GLY A 145 2.66 -7.09 28.78
C GLY A 145 3.78 -8.12 28.57
N LEU A 146 4.95 -7.88 29.16
CA LEU A 146 6.08 -8.81 29.10
C LEU A 146 5.78 -10.13 29.84
N VAL A 147 5.09 -10.10 30.99
CA VAL A 147 4.63 -11.30 31.71
C VAL A 147 3.66 -12.11 30.86
N ALA A 148 2.66 -11.46 30.23
CA ALA A 148 1.72 -12.12 29.34
C ALA A 148 2.42 -12.77 28.13
N GLY A 149 3.45 -12.11 27.59
CA GLY A 149 4.31 -12.69 26.55
C GLY A 149 5.10 -13.90 27.04
N GLY A 150 5.66 -13.83 28.25
CA GLY A 150 6.32 -14.95 28.92
C GLY A 150 5.42 -16.19 28.97
N LEU A 151 4.19 -16.03 29.47
CA LEU A 151 3.19 -17.10 29.54
C LEU A 151 2.82 -17.66 28.16
N LEU A 152 2.69 -16.80 27.15
CA LEU A 152 2.42 -17.21 25.78
C LEU A 152 3.55 -18.08 25.23
N PHE A 153 4.79 -17.64 25.36
CA PHE A 153 5.95 -18.38 24.82
C PHE A 153 6.21 -19.68 25.58
N GLU A 154 6.01 -19.68 26.89
CA GLU A 154 6.08 -20.89 27.72
C GLU A 154 5.01 -21.91 27.33
N SER A 155 3.75 -21.47 27.22
CA SER A 155 2.63 -22.36 26.92
C SER A 155 2.61 -22.88 25.47
N VAL A 156 3.19 -22.14 24.51
CA VAL A 156 3.15 -22.49 23.08
C VAL A 156 4.41 -23.21 22.63
N PHE A 157 5.59 -22.73 23.06
CA PHE A 157 6.88 -23.22 22.57
C PHE A 157 7.65 -24.03 23.62
N ASP A 158 7.07 -24.26 24.81
CA ASP A 158 7.73 -24.95 25.94
C ASP A 158 9.07 -24.29 26.33
N LEU A 159 9.13 -22.97 26.17
CA LEU A 159 10.29 -22.16 26.53
C LEU A 159 10.23 -21.78 28.00
N ARG A 160 11.40 -21.67 28.64
CA ARG A 160 11.48 -21.13 30.01
C ARG A 160 10.83 -19.74 30.06
N PHE A 161 9.95 -19.48 31.02
CA PHE A 161 9.28 -18.19 31.23
C PHE A 161 10.20 -16.98 30.97
N GLY A 162 11.38 -16.94 31.59
CA GLY A 162 12.34 -15.85 31.43
C GLY A 162 12.87 -15.65 30.00
N LEU A 163 13.00 -16.72 29.20
CA LEU A 163 13.34 -16.60 27.77
C LEU A 163 12.16 -16.05 26.97
N GLY A 164 10.92 -16.45 27.30
CA GLY A 164 9.71 -15.90 26.69
C GLY A 164 9.53 -14.41 26.94
N VAL A 165 9.78 -13.97 28.17
CA VAL A 165 9.82 -12.55 28.56
C VAL A 165 10.90 -11.80 27.76
N THR A 166 12.09 -12.41 27.61
CA THR A 166 13.22 -11.82 26.86
C THR A 166 12.90 -11.64 25.38
N LEU A 167 12.32 -12.67 24.73
CA LEU A 167 11.91 -12.61 23.32
C LEU A 167 10.83 -11.55 23.11
N THR A 168 9.84 -11.50 24.01
CA THR A 168 8.76 -10.49 23.95
C THR A 168 9.34 -9.08 24.08
N ALA A 169 10.25 -8.85 25.04
CA ALA A 169 10.92 -7.57 25.20
C ALA A 169 11.74 -7.19 23.95
N LEU A 170 12.49 -8.14 23.38
CA LEU A 170 13.29 -7.90 22.18
C LEU A 170 12.43 -7.49 20.99
N VAL A 171 11.32 -8.20 20.74
CA VAL A 171 10.40 -7.90 19.64
C VAL A 171 9.79 -6.51 19.81
N ILE A 172 9.30 -6.18 21.03
CA ILE A 172 8.74 -4.86 21.32
C ILE A 172 9.81 -3.77 21.13
N VAL A 173 11.04 -3.95 21.62
CA VAL A 173 12.12 -2.97 21.45
C VAL A 173 12.44 -2.71 19.98
N ILE A 174 12.68 -3.79 19.20
CA ILE A 174 13.07 -3.68 17.80
C ILE A 174 11.99 -2.90 17.04
N TYR A 175 10.74 -3.30 17.19
CA TYR A 175 9.63 -2.67 16.48
C TYR A 175 9.34 -1.24 16.97
N SER A 176 9.26 -1.02 18.29
CA SER A 176 9.00 0.31 18.87
C SER A 176 10.11 1.33 18.58
N CYS A 177 11.38 0.90 18.43
CA CYS A 177 12.47 1.79 18.06
C CYS A 177 12.43 2.20 16.57
N LEU A 178 11.88 1.32 15.71
CA LEU A 178 11.74 1.53 14.28
C LEU A 178 10.51 2.39 13.93
N GLY A 179 9.39 2.21 14.64
CA GLY A 179 8.10 2.86 14.33
C GLY A 179 7.84 4.19 15.05
N GLY A 180 7.22 5.15 14.36
CA GLY A 180 6.57 6.35 14.96
C GLY A 180 5.06 6.19 15.11
N PHE A 181 4.34 7.22 15.59
CA PHE A 181 2.88 7.19 15.80
C PHE A 181 2.06 6.70 14.59
N LEU A 182 2.48 7.00 13.37
CA LEU A 182 1.80 6.55 12.15
C LEU A 182 1.91 5.03 11.95
N ALA A 183 3.08 4.44 12.23
CA ALA A 183 3.29 2.99 12.19
C ALA A 183 2.37 2.31 13.20
N VAL A 184 2.41 2.81 14.44
CA VAL A 184 1.62 2.32 15.58
C VAL A 184 0.10 2.40 15.29
N SER A 185 -0.36 3.51 14.73
CA SER A 185 -1.80 3.69 14.46
C SER A 185 -2.30 2.81 13.30
N LEU A 186 -1.45 2.50 12.32
CA LEU A 186 -1.79 1.59 11.22
C LEU A 186 -1.81 0.13 11.71
N THR A 187 -0.82 -0.28 12.50
CA THR A 187 -0.78 -1.63 13.07
C THR A 187 -1.91 -1.88 14.05
N HIS A 188 -2.37 -0.87 14.79
CA HIS A 188 -3.54 -0.99 15.67
C HIS A 188 -4.83 -1.38 14.94
N VAL A 189 -5.02 -0.97 13.70
CA VAL A 189 -6.22 -1.37 12.94
C VAL A 189 -6.15 -2.88 12.64
N MET A 190 -5.01 -3.35 12.15
CA MET A 190 -4.78 -4.77 11.87
C MET A 190 -4.86 -5.62 13.15
N GLN A 191 -4.16 -5.21 14.22
CA GLN A 191 -4.13 -5.90 15.50
C GLN A 191 -5.51 -5.89 16.17
N GLY A 192 -6.22 -4.75 16.18
CA GLY A 192 -7.56 -4.64 16.74
C GLY A 192 -8.60 -5.50 16.00
N THR A 193 -8.49 -5.62 14.67
CA THR A 193 -9.34 -6.53 13.89
C THR A 193 -9.02 -7.99 14.20
N LEU A 194 -7.74 -8.35 14.30
CA LEU A 194 -7.32 -9.70 14.65
C LEU A 194 -7.84 -10.11 16.04
N MET A 195 -7.69 -9.22 17.03
CA MET A 195 -8.19 -9.44 18.40
C MET A 195 -9.71 -9.61 18.42
N PHE A 196 -10.43 -8.77 17.68
CA PHE A 196 -11.89 -8.82 17.58
C PHE A 196 -12.37 -10.18 17.03
N LEU A 197 -11.77 -10.63 15.92
CA LEU A 197 -12.10 -11.92 15.34
C LEU A 197 -11.74 -13.07 16.28
N ALA A 198 -10.58 -13.00 16.94
CA ALA A 198 -10.11 -14.06 17.81
C ALA A 198 -11.00 -14.28 19.05
N LEU A 199 -11.59 -13.21 19.58
CA LEU A 199 -12.53 -13.26 20.72
C LEU A 199 -13.98 -13.57 20.29
N ILE A 200 -14.26 -13.66 19.00
CA ILE A 200 -15.53 -14.18 18.48
C ILE A 200 -15.37 -15.66 18.12
N VAL A 201 -14.35 -15.99 17.33
CA VAL A 201 -14.17 -17.31 16.75
C VAL A 201 -13.93 -18.36 17.83
N LEU A 202 -13.02 -18.13 18.78
CA LEU A 202 -12.67 -19.13 19.79
C LEU A 202 -13.85 -19.54 20.69
N PRO A 203 -14.55 -18.61 21.38
CA PRO A 203 -15.67 -19.00 22.24
C PRO A 203 -16.83 -19.60 21.45
N LEU A 204 -17.16 -19.08 20.26
CA LEU A 204 -18.21 -19.68 19.42
C LEU A 204 -17.85 -21.11 19.00
N THR A 205 -16.59 -21.36 18.61
CA THR A 205 -16.13 -22.72 18.27
C THR A 205 -16.26 -23.66 19.46
N GLY A 206 -15.90 -23.21 20.67
CA GLY A 206 -16.05 -24.01 21.89
C GLY A 206 -17.50 -24.29 22.27
N ILE A 207 -18.40 -23.31 22.10
CA ILE A 207 -19.84 -23.48 22.31
C ILE A 207 -20.42 -24.48 21.32
N VAL A 208 -20.05 -24.38 20.04
CA VAL A 208 -20.47 -25.34 19.01
C VAL A 208 -19.95 -26.75 19.32
N ALA A 209 -18.70 -26.87 19.77
CA ALA A 209 -18.10 -28.15 20.14
C ALA A 209 -18.77 -28.80 21.38
N LEU A 210 -19.38 -28.00 22.26
CA LEU A 210 -20.17 -28.48 23.41
C LEU A 210 -21.61 -28.86 23.03
N GLY A 211 -22.11 -28.47 21.85
CA GLY A 211 -23.50 -28.71 21.42
C GLY A 211 -24.43 -27.49 21.57
N GLY A 212 -23.88 -26.28 21.75
CA GLY A 212 -24.63 -25.02 21.81
C GLY A 212 -24.71 -24.41 23.21
N PHE A 213 -25.36 -23.25 23.32
CA PHE A 213 -25.46 -22.49 24.57
C PHE A 213 -26.18 -23.26 25.69
N GLY A 214 -27.18 -24.09 25.36
CA GLY A 214 -27.88 -24.93 26.34
C GLY A 214 -26.93 -25.94 26.99
N ALA A 215 -26.16 -26.67 26.17
CA ALA A 215 -25.20 -27.66 26.65
C ALA A 215 -24.04 -27.05 27.44
N LEU A 216 -23.62 -25.82 27.13
CA LEU A 216 -22.67 -25.07 27.96
C LEU A 216 -23.26 -24.78 29.35
N GLY A 217 -24.52 -24.33 29.41
CA GLY A 217 -25.23 -24.11 30.67
C GLY A 217 -25.29 -25.39 31.51
N ASP A 218 -25.73 -26.50 30.91
CA ASP A 218 -25.81 -27.81 31.57
C ASP A 218 -24.43 -28.28 32.09
N ALA A 219 -23.36 -28.06 31.32
CA ALA A 219 -22.00 -28.43 31.71
C ALA A 219 -21.45 -27.61 32.89
N LEU A 220 -21.85 -26.33 32.99
CA LEU A 220 -21.48 -25.46 34.10
C LEU A 220 -22.29 -25.78 35.36
N ASP A 221 -23.61 -25.96 35.20
CA ASP A 221 -24.51 -26.34 36.29
C ASP A 221 -24.14 -27.69 36.91
N ALA A 222 -23.69 -28.64 36.09
CA ALA A 222 -23.20 -29.93 36.57
C ALA A 222 -21.94 -29.82 37.45
N LYS A 223 -21.14 -28.77 37.29
CA LYS A 223 -19.95 -28.51 38.11
C LYS A 223 -20.31 -27.73 39.38
N ALA A 224 -20.95 -26.58 39.23
CA ALA A 224 -21.49 -25.78 40.33
C ALA A 224 -22.49 -24.74 39.78
N PRO A 225 -23.77 -24.74 40.21
CA PRO A 225 -24.78 -23.79 39.73
C PRO A 225 -24.39 -22.31 39.94
N ALA A 226 -23.65 -22.04 41.01
CA ALA A 226 -23.15 -20.70 41.34
C ALA A 226 -22.24 -20.10 40.25
N LEU A 227 -21.67 -20.91 39.35
CA LEU A 227 -20.82 -20.43 38.25
C LEU A 227 -21.56 -19.56 37.24
N LEU A 228 -22.89 -19.72 37.11
CA LEU A 228 -23.73 -18.92 36.22
C LEU A 228 -24.34 -17.70 36.92
N GLU A 229 -24.17 -17.55 38.23
CA GLU A 229 -24.72 -16.45 39.00
C GLU A 229 -23.72 -15.29 39.12
N MET A 230 -24.03 -14.12 38.56
CA MET A 230 -23.19 -12.92 38.73
C MET A 230 -23.10 -12.43 40.18
N SER A 231 -24.05 -12.83 41.02
CA SER A 231 -24.10 -12.44 42.44
C SER A 231 -23.46 -13.46 43.38
N ALA A 232 -22.91 -14.57 42.87
CA ALA A 232 -22.31 -15.60 43.70
C ALA A 232 -20.79 -15.49 43.73
N GLU A 233 -20.21 -15.68 44.91
CA GLU A 233 -18.78 -15.81 45.13
C GLU A 233 -18.39 -17.26 44.97
N VAL A 234 -17.56 -17.51 43.96
CA VAL A 234 -17.04 -18.83 43.64
C VAL A 234 -15.52 -18.74 43.72
N HIS A 235 -14.91 -19.67 44.42
CA HIS A 235 -13.47 -19.86 44.39
C HIS A 235 -13.13 -21.26 43.89
N TYR A 236 -11.88 -21.39 43.47
CA TYR A 236 -11.33 -22.62 42.93
C TYR A 236 -10.18 -23.08 43.83
N GLU A 237 -10.35 -24.23 44.47
CA GLU A 237 -9.36 -24.84 45.36
C GLU A 237 -9.36 -26.37 45.15
N ASP A 238 -8.19 -27.00 45.18
CA ASP A 238 -8.01 -28.46 45.05
C ASP A 238 -8.72 -29.13 43.85
N GLY A 239 -8.89 -28.40 42.73
CA GLY A 239 -9.50 -28.94 41.52
C GLY A 239 -11.03 -28.96 41.51
N GLN A 240 -11.68 -28.32 42.49
CA GLN A 240 -13.13 -28.18 42.56
C GLN A 240 -13.53 -26.71 42.72
N TRP A 241 -14.73 -26.38 42.25
CA TRP A 241 -15.33 -25.06 42.42
C TRP A 241 -16.23 -25.08 43.64
N PHE A 242 -15.99 -24.17 44.58
CA PHE A 242 -16.77 -24.02 45.80
C PHE A 242 -17.52 -22.69 45.79
N ALA A 243 -18.73 -22.67 46.34
CA ALA A 243 -19.54 -21.47 46.47
C ALA A 243 -19.50 -20.98 47.91
N ASP A 244 -18.97 -19.77 48.13
CA ASP A 244 -18.83 -19.15 49.45
C ASP A 244 -20.05 -18.31 49.87
N GLY A 245 -21.04 -18.20 49.00
CA GLY A 245 -22.25 -17.40 49.21
C GLY A 245 -22.34 -16.22 48.24
N PRO A 246 -23.07 -15.15 48.58
CA PRO A 246 -23.25 -14.02 47.69
C PRO A 246 -22.00 -13.11 47.68
N LEU A 247 -21.62 -12.64 46.49
CA LEU A 247 -20.56 -11.66 46.28
C LEU A 247 -20.84 -10.41 47.12
N GLY A 248 -19.91 -10.09 48.02
CA GLY A 248 -20.04 -8.92 48.88
C GLY A 248 -20.15 -7.61 48.08
N ALA A 249 -20.90 -6.62 48.60
CA ALA A 249 -21.04 -5.31 47.96
C ALA A 249 -19.68 -4.62 47.70
N VAL A 250 -18.69 -4.87 48.56
CA VAL A 250 -17.32 -4.37 48.41
C VAL A 250 -16.59 -5.03 47.23
N ALA A 251 -16.79 -6.33 47.01
CA ALA A 251 -16.23 -7.05 45.88
C ALA A 251 -16.85 -6.55 44.56
N ILE A 252 -18.18 -6.42 44.50
CA ILE A 252 -18.88 -5.86 43.32
C ILE A 252 -18.39 -4.44 43.01
N ALA A 253 -18.28 -3.59 44.03
CA ALA A 253 -17.77 -2.22 43.87
C ALA A 253 -16.31 -2.22 43.36
N SER A 254 -15.48 -3.13 43.86
CA SER A 254 -14.07 -3.28 43.44
C SER A 254 -13.94 -3.73 41.99
N LEU A 255 -14.74 -4.70 41.55
CA LEU A 255 -14.76 -5.17 40.16
C LEU A 255 -15.30 -4.09 39.20
N LEU A 256 -16.36 -3.37 39.58
CA LEU A 256 -16.91 -2.26 38.79
C LEU A 256 -15.96 -1.06 38.71
N ALA A 257 -15.13 -0.83 39.74
CA ALA A 257 -14.22 0.31 39.81
C ALA A 257 -13.16 0.32 38.69
N TRP A 258 -12.92 -0.81 38.02
CA TRP A 258 -12.11 -0.85 36.79
C TRP A 258 -12.61 0.15 35.73
N GLY A 259 -13.92 0.41 35.67
CA GLY A 259 -14.50 1.42 34.78
C GLY A 259 -14.00 2.85 35.04
N LEU A 260 -13.61 3.17 36.28
CA LEU A 260 -13.08 4.49 36.64
C LEU A 260 -11.71 4.78 36.03
N GLY A 261 -10.96 3.74 35.66
CA GLY A 261 -9.63 3.90 35.07
C GLY A 261 -9.64 4.65 33.73
N TYR A 262 -10.69 4.47 32.92
CA TYR A 262 -10.81 5.09 31.59
C TYR A 262 -10.67 6.61 31.59
N PHE A 263 -11.10 7.27 32.65
CA PHE A 263 -11.02 8.72 32.77
C PHE A 263 -9.58 9.23 32.96
N GLY A 264 -8.66 8.35 33.37
CA GLY A 264 -7.28 8.70 33.72
C GLY A 264 -6.22 8.19 32.75
N GLN A 265 -6.54 7.35 31.76
CA GLN A 265 -5.55 6.70 30.89
C GLN A 265 -4.98 7.64 29.81
N PRO A 266 -3.72 8.10 29.89
CA PRO A 266 -3.21 9.12 28.98
C PRO A 266 -3.17 8.66 27.51
N HIS A 267 -2.88 7.37 27.26
CA HIS A 267 -2.81 6.81 25.91
C HIS A 267 -4.19 6.74 25.23
N ILE A 268 -5.27 6.46 25.97
CA ILE A 268 -6.66 6.51 25.46
C ILE A 268 -7.06 7.96 25.19
N LEU A 269 -6.80 8.85 26.16
CA LEU A 269 -7.15 10.27 26.06
C LEU A 269 -6.45 10.95 24.87
N ALA A 270 -5.21 10.56 24.54
CA ALA A 270 -4.50 11.04 23.35
C ALA A 270 -5.25 10.76 22.04
N ARG A 271 -5.99 9.63 21.95
CA ARG A 271 -6.82 9.31 20.77
C ARG A 271 -8.01 10.25 20.63
N PHE A 272 -8.59 10.70 21.74
CA PHE A 272 -9.64 11.72 21.71
C PHE A 272 -9.11 13.07 21.24
N MET A 273 -7.88 13.43 21.61
CA MET A 273 -7.23 14.66 21.14
C MET A 273 -6.94 14.60 19.63
N GLY A 274 -6.63 13.42 19.09
CA GLY A 274 -6.31 13.21 17.68
C GLY A 274 -7.51 13.08 16.72
N ILE A 275 -8.75 13.04 17.21
CA ILE A 275 -9.94 12.88 16.35
C ILE A 275 -10.17 14.12 15.47
N ARG A 276 -10.48 13.92 14.19
CA ARG A 276 -10.58 15.01 13.19
C ARG A 276 -11.57 16.12 13.55
N SER A 277 -12.68 15.79 14.22
CA SER A 277 -13.69 16.78 14.61
C SER A 277 -14.59 16.27 15.74
N ILE A 278 -15.17 17.20 16.49
CA ILE A 278 -16.15 16.90 17.55
C ILE A 278 -17.41 16.23 16.97
N ARG A 279 -17.79 16.56 15.72
CA ARG A 279 -18.94 15.94 15.02
C ARG A 279 -18.77 14.44 14.82
N ALA A 280 -17.53 13.94 14.80
CA ALA A 280 -17.22 12.53 14.61
C ALA A 280 -17.32 11.69 15.90
N ILE A 281 -17.36 12.32 17.08
CA ILE A 281 -17.31 11.65 18.38
C ILE A 281 -18.52 10.75 18.65
N PRO A 282 -19.78 11.12 18.34
CA PRO A 282 -20.93 10.23 18.56
C PRO A 282 -20.84 8.93 17.73
N ALA A 283 -20.24 8.98 16.54
CA ALA A 283 -19.99 7.80 15.72
C ALA A 283 -18.86 6.94 16.34
N ALA A 284 -17.74 7.56 16.70
CA ALA A 284 -16.62 6.88 17.34
C ALA A 284 -17.03 6.20 18.67
N ARG A 285 -17.87 6.87 19.48
CA ARG A 285 -18.44 6.30 20.72
C ARG A 285 -19.21 5.00 20.46
N ARG A 286 -20.10 4.99 19.46
CA ARG A 286 -20.91 3.80 19.12
C ARG A 286 -20.02 2.64 18.69
N ILE A 287 -19.04 2.92 17.84
CA ILE A 287 -18.08 1.92 17.35
C ILE A 287 -17.24 1.38 18.51
N GLY A 288 -16.61 2.26 19.31
CA GLY A 288 -15.74 1.86 20.41
C GLY A 288 -16.48 1.10 21.52
N THR A 289 -17.68 1.54 21.89
CA THR A 289 -18.48 0.83 22.90
C THR A 289 -18.98 -0.51 22.37
N GLY A 290 -19.45 -0.57 21.12
CA GLY A 290 -19.86 -1.83 20.49
C GLY A 290 -18.72 -2.84 20.40
N TRP A 291 -17.53 -2.37 20.03
CA TRP A 291 -16.33 -3.20 20.00
C TRP A 291 -15.97 -3.72 21.40
N ALA A 292 -15.96 -2.85 22.43
CA ALA A 292 -15.66 -3.24 23.81
C ALA A 292 -16.63 -4.31 24.35
N ILE A 293 -17.93 -4.17 24.07
CA ILE A 293 -18.96 -5.15 24.48
C ILE A 293 -18.64 -6.53 23.88
N VAL A 294 -18.30 -6.57 22.59
CA VAL A 294 -18.06 -7.83 21.88
C VAL A 294 -16.79 -8.52 22.38
N VAL A 295 -15.68 -7.79 22.52
CA VAL A 295 -14.40 -8.40 22.91
C VAL A 295 -14.38 -8.83 24.38
N LEU A 296 -14.97 -8.03 25.28
CA LEU A 296 -15.08 -8.39 26.70
C LEU A 296 -16.06 -9.55 26.90
N GLY A 297 -17.20 -9.53 26.19
CA GLY A 297 -18.14 -10.66 26.20
C GLY A 297 -17.50 -11.95 25.66
N GLY A 298 -16.71 -11.84 24.58
CA GLY A 298 -15.93 -12.94 24.02
C GLY A 298 -14.93 -13.53 25.02
N ALA A 299 -14.16 -12.69 25.70
CA ALA A 299 -13.22 -13.10 26.73
C ALA A 299 -13.91 -13.79 27.92
N THR A 300 -15.04 -13.27 28.40
CA THR A 300 -15.88 -13.93 29.40
C THR A 300 -16.35 -15.30 28.93
N LEU A 301 -16.85 -15.42 27.70
CA LEU A 301 -17.30 -16.69 27.14
C LEU A 301 -16.15 -17.70 27.02
N VAL A 302 -14.93 -17.27 26.70
CA VAL A 302 -13.76 -18.18 26.68
C VAL A 302 -13.53 -18.80 28.06
N GLY A 303 -13.60 -18.01 29.14
CA GLY A 303 -13.45 -18.53 30.51
C GLY A 303 -14.51 -19.58 30.84
N LEU A 304 -15.79 -19.29 30.55
CA LEU A 304 -16.91 -20.21 30.77
C LEU A 304 -16.81 -21.49 29.93
N VAL A 305 -16.49 -21.37 28.64
CA VAL A 305 -16.24 -22.51 27.75
C VAL A 305 -15.09 -23.36 28.28
N GLY A 306 -14.04 -22.73 28.82
CA GLY A 306 -12.93 -23.42 29.47
C GLY A 306 -13.41 -24.30 30.61
N ILE A 307 -14.26 -23.77 31.49
CA ILE A 307 -14.84 -24.55 32.60
C ILE A 307 -15.68 -25.69 32.06
N GLY A 308 -16.56 -25.46 31.08
CA GLY A 308 -17.45 -26.51 30.54
C GLY A 308 -16.73 -27.61 29.76
N ARG A 309 -15.63 -27.28 29.05
CA ARG A 309 -15.00 -28.17 28.07
C ARG A 309 -13.75 -28.89 28.57
N LEU A 310 -12.99 -28.28 29.49
CA LEU A 310 -11.77 -28.87 30.02
C LEU A 310 -12.12 -29.89 31.11
N GLY A 311 -11.69 -31.14 30.89
CA GLY A 311 -11.98 -32.26 31.79
C GLY A 311 -11.14 -32.22 33.07
N SER A 312 -9.84 -31.96 32.95
CA SER A 312 -8.95 -31.68 34.07
C SER A 312 -8.77 -30.17 34.24
N PRO A 313 -8.84 -29.64 35.46
CA PRO A 313 -8.57 -28.24 35.71
C PRO A 313 -7.15 -27.82 35.32
N LEU A 314 -6.98 -26.55 34.93
CA LEU A 314 -5.67 -25.99 34.58
C LEU A 314 -4.88 -25.62 35.85
N PRO A 315 -3.55 -25.85 35.88
CA PRO A 315 -2.69 -25.40 36.97
C PRO A 315 -2.62 -23.87 37.05
N GLU A 316 -2.67 -23.20 35.89
CA GLU A 316 -2.67 -21.74 35.77
C GLU A 316 -3.92 -21.29 34.99
N PRO A 317 -4.92 -20.70 35.67
CA PRO A 317 -6.18 -20.23 35.05
C PRO A 317 -5.96 -19.29 33.85
N ASP A 318 -4.93 -18.45 33.95
CA ASP A 318 -4.53 -17.46 32.94
C ASP A 318 -4.22 -18.08 31.56
N THR A 319 -3.92 -19.38 31.50
CA THR A 319 -3.60 -20.09 30.24
C THR A 319 -4.84 -20.60 29.48
N VAL A 320 -6.05 -20.42 30.00
CA VAL A 320 -7.29 -21.02 29.45
C VAL A 320 -7.52 -20.70 27.97
N TYR A 321 -7.29 -19.46 27.54
CA TYR A 321 -7.41 -19.08 26.13
C TYR A 321 -6.41 -19.82 25.24
N ILE A 322 -5.16 -19.91 25.69
CA ILE A 322 -4.07 -20.57 24.96
C ILE A 322 -4.37 -22.06 24.81
N VAL A 323 -4.76 -22.72 25.90
CA VAL A 323 -5.08 -24.16 25.89
C VAL A 323 -6.31 -24.45 25.02
N LEU A 324 -7.38 -23.65 25.11
CA LEU A 324 -8.56 -23.83 24.27
C LEU A 324 -8.25 -23.64 22.78
N SER A 325 -7.42 -22.66 22.43
CA SER A 325 -7.03 -22.44 21.03
C SER A 325 -6.32 -23.65 20.42
N ARG A 326 -5.44 -24.31 21.18
CA ARG A 326 -4.69 -25.50 20.72
C ARG A 326 -5.54 -26.77 20.69
N THR A 327 -6.56 -26.85 21.53
CA THR A 327 -7.38 -28.06 21.68
C THR A 327 -8.61 -28.07 20.78
N LEU A 328 -9.18 -26.89 20.48
CA LEU A 328 -10.41 -26.77 19.68
C LEU A 328 -10.15 -26.49 18.19
N LEU A 329 -9.00 -25.93 17.84
CA LEU A 329 -8.73 -25.45 16.48
C LEU A 329 -7.59 -26.23 15.83
N ASN A 330 -7.57 -26.25 14.51
CA ASN A 330 -6.44 -26.80 13.77
C ASN A 330 -5.17 -25.94 13.98
N PRO A 331 -3.96 -26.47 13.75
CA PRO A 331 -2.71 -25.75 14.05
C PRO A 331 -2.55 -24.39 13.34
N TRP A 332 -3.08 -24.23 12.12
CA TRP A 332 -3.01 -22.96 11.38
C TRP A 332 -3.88 -21.88 12.02
N ILE A 333 -5.16 -22.20 12.31
CA ILE A 333 -6.10 -21.27 12.91
C ILE A 333 -5.71 -21.01 14.37
N ALA A 334 -5.25 -22.04 15.10
CA ALA A 334 -4.70 -21.88 16.45
C ALA A 334 -3.52 -20.90 16.45
N GLY A 335 -2.61 -21.00 15.47
CA GLY A 335 -1.52 -20.05 15.27
C GLY A 335 -2.02 -18.60 15.14
N VAL A 336 -3.04 -18.36 14.30
CA VAL A 336 -3.67 -17.04 14.14
C VAL A 336 -4.32 -16.53 15.44
N MET A 337 -4.99 -17.40 16.21
CA MET A 337 -5.57 -17.02 17.50
C MET A 337 -4.51 -16.65 18.53
N LEU A 338 -3.40 -17.40 18.57
CA LEU A 338 -2.28 -17.12 19.47
C LEU A 338 -1.53 -15.84 19.09
N ILE A 339 -1.45 -15.52 17.78
CA ILE A 339 -0.95 -14.23 17.31
C ILE A 339 -1.83 -13.08 17.78
N ALA A 340 -3.14 -13.27 17.94
CA ALA A 340 -4.02 -12.24 18.51
C ALA A 340 -3.61 -11.85 19.94
N VAL A 341 -3.10 -12.80 20.73
CA VAL A 341 -2.55 -12.55 22.07
C VAL A 341 -1.29 -11.69 21.98
N LEU A 342 -0.35 -12.06 21.11
CA LEU A 342 0.87 -11.28 20.87
C LEU A 342 0.53 -9.87 20.33
N ALA A 343 -0.44 -9.77 19.43
CA ALA A 343 -0.94 -8.52 18.88
C ALA A 343 -1.49 -7.58 19.96
N ALA A 344 -2.28 -8.11 20.92
CA ALA A 344 -2.80 -7.35 22.04
C ALA A 344 -1.71 -6.88 23.02
N ILE A 345 -0.69 -7.72 23.26
CA ILE A 345 0.47 -7.35 24.07
C ILE A 345 1.22 -6.19 23.42
N MET A 346 1.51 -6.30 22.13
CA MET A 346 2.29 -5.30 21.40
C MET A 346 1.53 -3.97 21.21
N SER A 347 0.25 -3.99 20.81
CA SER A 347 -0.54 -2.76 20.59
C SER A 347 -0.56 -1.84 21.81
N THR A 348 -0.63 -2.44 23.00
CA THR A 348 -0.63 -1.70 24.25
C THR A 348 0.76 -1.22 24.62
N ALA A 349 1.77 -2.10 24.55
CA ALA A 349 3.15 -1.74 24.85
C ALA A 349 3.65 -0.60 23.94
N ASP A 350 3.35 -0.66 22.64
CA ASP A 350 3.71 0.38 21.68
C ASP A 350 3.11 1.74 22.03
N SER A 351 1.81 1.77 22.38
CA SER A 351 1.12 3.00 22.79
C SER A 351 1.73 3.61 24.05
N GLN A 352 2.09 2.77 25.03
CA GLN A 352 2.62 3.21 26.31
C GLN A 352 4.09 3.65 26.21
N LEU A 353 4.90 2.92 25.44
CA LEU A 353 6.30 3.27 25.17
C LEU A 353 6.39 4.57 24.38
N LEU A 354 5.50 4.78 23.40
CA LEU A 354 5.44 6.04 22.67
C LEU A 354 5.12 7.23 23.59
N VAL A 355 4.09 7.12 24.42
CA VAL A 355 3.72 8.22 25.34
C VAL A 355 4.81 8.44 26.40
N SER A 356 5.44 7.37 26.90
CA SER A 356 6.57 7.46 27.83
C SER A 356 7.80 8.12 27.20
N SER A 357 8.06 7.81 25.92
CA SER A 357 9.12 8.44 25.13
C SER A 357 8.87 9.93 24.96
N VAL A 358 7.64 10.34 24.62
CA VAL A 358 7.24 11.76 24.52
C VAL A 358 7.36 12.46 25.87
N ALA A 359 6.94 11.84 26.97
CA ALA A 359 7.09 12.39 28.31
C ALA A 359 8.57 12.62 28.69
N LEU A 360 9.46 11.65 28.39
CA LEU A 360 10.89 11.78 28.68
C LEU A 360 11.62 12.75 27.74
N THR A 361 11.21 12.83 26.47
CA THR A 361 11.84 13.72 25.48
C THR A 361 11.34 15.15 25.59
N GLU A 362 10.04 15.36 25.50
CA GLU A 362 9.46 16.70 25.37
C GLU A 362 9.20 17.34 26.73
N ASP A 363 8.69 16.56 27.70
CA ASP A 363 8.32 17.09 29.02
C ASP A 363 9.52 17.19 29.97
N PHE A 364 10.57 16.40 29.76
CA PHE A 364 11.76 16.40 30.60
C PHE A 364 13.02 16.91 29.86
N TYR A 365 13.49 16.21 28.83
CA TYR A 365 14.77 16.52 28.17
C TYR A 365 14.75 17.89 27.47
N HIS A 366 13.74 18.15 26.62
CA HIS A 366 13.59 19.40 25.88
C HIS A 366 13.22 20.56 26.81
N ALA A 367 12.36 20.33 27.80
CA ALA A 367 11.92 21.36 28.73
C ALA A 367 13.05 21.87 29.68
N PHE A 368 13.94 20.99 30.15
CA PHE A 368 14.91 21.32 31.20
C PHE A 368 16.38 21.05 30.86
N LEU A 369 16.73 19.99 30.13
CA LEU A 369 18.14 19.65 29.84
C LEU A 369 18.68 20.42 28.63
N ASN A 370 17.97 20.38 27.49
CA ASN A 370 18.43 20.99 26.25
C ASN A 370 17.28 21.61 25.44
N ARG A 371 16.98 22.88 25.74
CA ARG A 371 15.89 23.67 25.12
C ARG A 371 16.11 24.05 23.65
N ARG A 372 17.26 23.72 23.06
CA ARG A 372 17.60 23.99 21.65
C ARG A 372 17.95 22.70 20.90
N ALA A 373 17.55 21.54 21.42
CA ALA A 373 17.80 20.27 20.79
C ALA A 373 17.14 20.23 19.40
N SER A 374 17.87 19.75 18.39
CA SER A 374 17.30 19.54 17.06
C SER A 374 16.36 18.34 17.05
N ASP A 375 15.40 18.31 16.12
CA ASP A 375 14.45 17.20 15.97
C ASP A 375 15.13 15.83 15.88
N LYS A 376 16.29 15.76 15.21
CA LYS A 376 17.10 14.52 15.15
C LYS A 376 17.59 14.08 16.52
N ALA A 377 18.03 15.01 17.37
CA ALA A 377 18.46 14.70 18.73
C ALA A 377 17.29 14.25 19.60
N LEU A 378 16.12 14.88 19.47
CA LEU A 378 14.91 14.49 20.19
C LEU A 378 14.46 13.07 19.86
N VAL A 379 14.53 12.67 18.59
CA VAL A 379 14.22 11.28 18.16
C VAL A 379 15.18 10.26 18.77
N TRP A 380 16.50 10.53 18.78
CA TRP A 380 17.47 9.62 19.39
C TRP A 380 17.30 9.48 20.91
N VAL A 381 17.04 10.60 21.60
CA VAL A 381 16.72 10.57 23.04
C VAL A 381 15.43 9.80 23.29
N GLY A 382 14.44 9.95 22.42
CA GLY A 382 13.18 9.20 22.50
C GLY A 382 13.36 7.70 22.39
N ARG A 383 14.20 7.24 21.46
CA ARG A 383 14.56 5.82 21.33
C ARG A 383 15.32 5.30 22.55
N GLY A 384 16.29 6.08 23.06
CA GLY A 384 16.99 5.74 24.30
C GLY A 384 16.03 5.61 25.49
N ALA A 385 15.04 6.49 25.60
CA ALA A 385 14.01 6.44 26.64
C ALA A 385 13.17 5.16 26.57
N VAL A 386 12.76 4.71 25.38
CA VAL A 386 12.03 3.45 25.19
C VAL A 386 12.84 2.26 25.72
N VAL A 387 14.13 2.20 25.38
CA VAL A 387 15.04 1.13 25.85
C VAL A 387 15.20 1.15 27.36
N VAL A 388 15.28 2.33 27.99
CA VAL A 388 15.37 2.42 29.46
C VAL A 388 14.08 1.91 30.12
N VAL A 389 12.91 2.35 29.63
CA VAL A 389 11.61 1.93 30.18
C VAL A 389 11.45 0.41 30.10
N ILE A 390 11.78 -0.19 28.96
CA ILE A 390 11.59 -1.63 28.77
C ILE A 390 12.57 -2.48 29.60
N LEU A 391 13.79 -1.99 29.88
CA LEU A 391 14.74 -2.68 30.75
C LEU A 391 14.28 -2.69 32.20
N VAL A 392 13.67 -1.59 32.66
CA VAL A 392 13.06 -1.54 34.00
C VAL A 392 11.83 -2.44 34.05
N ALA A 393 10.97 -2.37 33.04
CA ALA A 393 9.80 -3.24 32.92
C ALA A 393 10.18 -4.73 32.90
N PHE A 394 11.26 -5.09 32.20
CA PHE A 394 11.81 -6.44 32.18
C PHE A 394 12.25 -6.91 33.57
N GLY A 395 12.92 -6.06 34.34
CA GLY A 395 13.30 -6.36 35.72
C GLY A 395 12.10 -6.57 36.66
N ILE A 396 11.00 -5.85 36.44
CA ILE A 396 9.73 -6.05 37.16
C ILE A 396 9.07 -7.36 36.74
N ALA A 397 8.98 -7.62 35.43
CA ALA A 397 8.32 -8.80 34.86
C ALA A 397 8.92 -10.13 35.35
N LEU A 398 10.25 -10.20 35.57
CA LEU A 398 10.92 -11.39 36.07
C LEU A 398 10.66 -11.71 37.56
N ARG A 399 10.06 -10.79 38.31
CA ARG A 399 9.81 -10.92 39.76
C ARG A 399 8.31 -10.85 40.11
N ALA A 400 7.45 -10.95 39.11
CA ALA A 400 6.04 -10.64 39.29
C ALA A 400 5.23 -11.90 39.64
N ASP A 401 4.34 -11.79 40.63
CA ASP A 401 3.60 -12.92 41.20
C ASP A 401 2.18 -13.11 40.62
N GLY A 402 1.81 -12.36 39.58
CA GLY A 402 0.54 -12.55 38.86
C GLY A 402 0.23 -11.47 37.81
N LEU A 403 -0.36 -11.85 36.67
CA LEU A 403 -0.60 -10.92 35.56
C LEU A 403 -1.70 -9.89 35.88
N LEU A 404 -2.85 -10.35 36.38
CA LEU A 404 -4.02 -9.48 36.62
C LEU A 404 -3.72 -8.43 37.69
N SER A 405 -2.95 -8.76 38.72
CA SER A 405 -2.60 -7.83 39.81
C SER A 405 -1.70 -6.70 39.33
N ILE A 406 -0.72 -6.96 38.47
CA ILE A 406 0.14 -5.93 37.87
C ILE A 406 -0.69 -4.97 37.00
N VAL A 407 -1.59 -5.52 36.18
CA VAL A 407 -2.49 -4.74 35.34
C VAL A 407 -3.40 -3.87 36.20
N ALA A 408 -4.03 -4.46 37.21
CA ALA A 408 -4.90 -3.76 38.14
C ALA A 408 -4.15 -2.60 38.82
N TYR A 409 -2.94 -2.86 39.33
CA TYR A 409 -2.12 -1.86 39.99
C TYR A 409 -1.77 -0.67 39.08
N ALA A 410 -1.31 -0.94 37.85
CA ALA A 410 -1.02 0.11 36.88
C ALA A 410 -2.29 0.88 36.47
N TRP A 411 -3.40 0.15 36.27
CA TRP A 411 -4.69 0.72 35.90
C TRP A 411 -5.24 1.65 36.99
N ALA A 412 -5.17 1.22 38.26
CA ALA A 412 -5.51 1.99 39.45
C ALA A 412 -4.70 3.27 39.57
N GLY A 413 -3.39 3.19 39.34
CA GLY A 413 -2.48 4.33 39.40
C GLY A 413 -2.92 5.48 38.50
N PHE A 414 -3.22 5.17 37.24
CA PHE A 414 -3.71 6.17 36.27
C PHE A 414 -5.11 6.69 36.61
N GLY A 415 -6.04 5.78 36.91
CA GLY A 415 -7.42 6.15 37.23
C GLY A 415 -7.52 7.05 38.45
N ALA A 416 -6.76 6.75 39.50
CA ALA A 416 -6.70 7.55 40.72
C ALA A 416 -5.98 8.90 40.52
N ALA A 417 -4.82 8.91 39.85
CA ALA A 417 -4.03 10.12 39.69
C ALA A 417 -4.68 11.12 38.71
N PHE A 418 -5.15 10.65 37.55
CA PHE A 418 -5.62 11.52 36.48
C PHE A 418 -7.15 11.57 36.35
N GLY A 419 -7.88 10.50 36.67
CA GLY A 419 -9.33 10.43 36.43
C GLY A 419 -10.11 11.61 37.05
N PRO A 420 -10.03 11.83 38.37
CA PRO A 420 -10.64 12.97 39.04
C PRO A 420 -10.16 14.31 38.49
N VAL A 421 -8.86 14.44 38.24
CA VAL A 421 -8.24 15.70 37.82
C VAL A 421 -8.67 16.08 36.42
N VAL A 422 -8.75 15.13 35.49
CA VAL A 422 -9.26 15.33 34.13
C VAL A 422 -10.73 15.72 34.18
N LEU A 423 -11.58 14.97 34.88
CA LEU A 423 -13.01 15.29 34.99
C LEU A 423 -13.24 16.68 35.61
N LEU A 424 -12.59 16.99 36.73
CA LEU A 424 -12.70 18.31 37.36
C LEU A 424 -12.15 19.41 36.46
N SER A 425 -11.04 19.20 35.75
CA SER A 425 -10.50 20.21 34.84
C SER A 425 -11.48 20.60 33.71
N LEU A 426 -12.28 19.63 33.25
CA LEU A 426 -13.24 19.75 32.14
C LEU A 426 -14.62 20.27 32.56
N TYR A 427 -14.98 20.19 33.85
CA TYR A 427 -16.30 20.54 34.37
C TYR A 427 -16.27 21.64 35.44
N TRP A 428 -15.16 21.84 36.14
CA TRP A 428 -15.03 22.80 37.23
C TRP A 428 -14.16 24.01 36.83
N PRO A 429 -14.78 25.17 36.54
CA PRO A 429 -14.05 26.35 36.07
C PRO A 429 -13.07 26.94 37.07
N ARG A 430 -13.33 26.76 38.37
CA ARG A 430 -12.56 27.39 39.46
C ARG A 430 -11.37 26.56 39.94
N MET A 431 -11.17 25.37 39.38
CA MET A 431 -10.04 24.51 39.75
C MET A 431 -8.71 25.22 39.46
N THR A 432 -7.79 25.18 40.42
CA THR A 432 -6.45 25.78 40.34
C THR A 432 -5.37 24.74 40.01
N TRP A 433 -4.18 25.20 39.62
CA TRP A 433 -3.01 24.33 39.40
C TRP A 433 -2.64 23.52 40.66
N ALA A 434 -2.81 24.11 41.85
CA ALA A 434 -2.52 23.45 43.13
C ALA A 434 -3.51 22.31 43.42
N GLY A 435 -4.79 22.50 43.07
CA GLY A 435 -5.79 21.42 43.12
C GLY A 435 -5.45 20.27 42.18
N ALA A 436 -5.02 20.58 40.94
CA ALA A 436 -4.58 19.56 39.99
C ALA A 436 -3.37 18.77 40.51
N MET A 437 -2.36 19.46 41.03
CA MET A 437 -1.16 18.85 41.61
C MET A 437 -1.50 17.95 42.80
N ALA A 438 -2.28 18.46 43.75
CA ALA A 438 -2.67 17.72 44.94
C ALA A 438 -3.41 16.43 44.58
N GLY A 439 -4.36 16.51 43.64
CA GLY A 439 -5.10 15.35 43.15
C GLY A 439 -4.19 14.28 42.52
N ILE A 440 -3.30 14.67 41.60
CA ILE A 440 -2.37 13.73 40.92
C ILE A 440 -1.47 13.03 41.93
N VAL A 441 -0.81 13.79 42.80
CA VAL A 441 0.16 13.24 43.76
C VAL A 441 -0.53 12.38 44.81
N SER A 442 -1.66 12.84 45.37
CA SER A 442 -2.36 12.06 46.39
C SER A 442 -2.99 10.79 45.83
N GLY A 443 -3.52 10.84 44.59
CA GLY A 443 -4.06 9.65 43.91
C GLY A 443 -2.97 8.60 43.66
N ALA A 444 -1.85 9.02 43.06
CA ALA A 444 -0.71 8.14 42.83
C ALA A 444 -0.15 7.56 44.14
N ALA A 445 0.10 8.40 45.15
CA ALA A 445 0.63 7.95 46.44
C ALA A 445 -0.32 6.99 47.17
N THR A 446 -1.64 7.19 47.06
CA THR A 446 -2.62 6.29 47.68
C THR A 446 -2.52 4.90 47.08
N VAL A 447 -2.45 4.78 45.75
CA VAL A 447 -2.31 3.48 45.07
C VAL A 447 -0.97 2.83 45.42
N LEU A 448 0.13 3.59 45.42
CA LEU A 448 1.46 3.06 45.73
C LEU A 448 1.59 2.51 47.16
N LEU A 449 0.91 3.14 48.12
CA LEU A 449 1.01 2.81 49.55
C LEU A 449 -0.15 1.95 50.06
N TRP A 450 -1.17 1.68 49.25
CA TRP A 450 -2.39 1.01 49.72
C TRP A 450 -2.13 -0.38 50.28
N ASP A 451 -1.26 -1.15 49.64
CA ASP A 451 -0.87 -2.50 50.08
C ASP A 451 -0.24 -2.49 51.48
N GLU A 452 0.44 -1.38 51.85
CA GLU A 452 0.96 -1.19 53.21
C GLU A 452 -0.07 -0.58 54.16
N ILE A 453 -0.99 0.26 53.67
CA ILE A 453 -1.95 1.01 54.49
C ILE A 453 -3.15 0.14 54.86
N ASN A 454 -3.71 -0.61 53.91
CA ASN A 454 -4.94 -1.36 54.10
C ASN A 454 -4.83 -2.42 55.23
N PRO A 455 -3.75 -3.22 55.32
CA PRO A 455 -3.57 -4.14 56.45
C PRO A 455 -3.36 -3.41 57.79
N ARG A 456 -2.78 -2.20 57.76
CA ARG A 456 -2.55 -1.38 58.98
C ARG A 456 -3.83 -0.73 59.51
N LEU A 457 -4.94 -0.75 58.76
CA LEU A 457 -6.26 -0.25 59.21
C LEU A 457 -6.94 -1.19 60.23
N GLY A 458 -6.41 -2.39 60.47
CA GLY A 458 -6.88 -3.33 61.49
C GLY A 458 -8.34 -3.73 61.28
N ARG A 459 -9.24 -3.34 62.19
CA ARG A 459 -10.70 -3.65 62.08
C ARG A 459 -11.41 -2.96 60.91
N PHE A 460 -10.77 -2.00 60.26
CA PHE A 460 -11.28 -1.31 59.07
C PHE A 460 -10.61 -1.79 57.78
N GLU A 461 -9.89 -2.91 57.81
CA GLU A 461 -9.41 -3.58 56.59
C GLU A 461 -10.61 -3.83 55.68
N SER A 462 -10.58 -3.21 54.50
CA SER A 462 -11.75 -3.15 53.63
C SER A 462 -11.70 -4.17 52.50
N GLY A 463 -10.50 -4.66 52.15
CA GLY A 463 -10.27 -5.48 50.96
C GLY A 463 -10.68 -4.79 49.65
N ILE A 464 -10.91 -3.48 49.68
CA ILE A 464 -11.36 -2.73 48.50
C ILE A 464 -10.18 -2.49 47.55
N TYR A 465 -10.45 -2.61 46.27
CA TYR A 465 -9.49 -2.33 45.21
C TYR A 465 -8.94 -0.90 45.29
N GLU A 466 -7.61 -0.73 45.16
CA GLU A 466 -6.85 0.52 45.35
C GLU A 466 -7.43 1.73 44.59
N MET A 467 -8.05 1.46 43.44
CA MET A 467 -8.68 2.47 42.58
C MET A 467 -9.71 3.31 43.33
N VAL A 468 -10.57 2.68 44.14
CA VAL A 468 -11.69 3.38 44.82
C VAL A 468 -11.19 4.42 45.83
N PRO A 469 -10.37 4.06 46.85
CA PRO A 469 -9.82 5.03 47.78
C PRO A 469 -8.90 6.03 47.09
N GLY A 470 -8.11 5.61 46.08
CA GLY A 470 -7.25 6.51 45.31
C GLY A 470 -8.03 7.62 44.61
N VAL A 471 -9.11 7.27 43.90
CA VAL A 471 -10.02 8.23 43.24
C VAL A 471 -10.69 9.16 44.25
N LEU A 472 -11.13 8.63 45.40
CA LEU A 472 -11.77 9.43 46.45
C LEU A 472 -10.80 10.45 47.05
N VAL A 473 -9.61 10.01 47.47
CA VAL A 473 -8.57 10.87 48.05
C VAL A 473 -8.14 11.93 47.04
N ALA A 474 -7.89 11.55 45.78
CA ALA A 474 -7.54 12.49 44.72
C ALA A 474 -8.64 13.52 44.46
N THR A 475 -9.92 13.11 44.46
CA THR A 475 -11.06 14.01 44.28
C THR A 475 -11.15 15.01 45.43
N VAL A 476 -11.04 14.54 46.69
CA VAL A 476 -11.08 15.41 47.88
C VAL A 476 -9.91 16.38 47.88
N ALA A 477 -8.69 15.90 47.62
CA ALA A 477 -7.50 16.75 47.53
C ALA A 477 -7.66 17.82 46.44
N ALA A 478 -8.14 17.42 45.24
CA ALA A 478 -8.39 18.35 44.15
C ALA A 478 -9.45 19.41 44.48
N LEU A 479 -10.54 19.04 45.18
CA LEU A 479 -11.60 19.96 45.59
C LEU A 479 -11.13 20.92 46.69
N VAL A 480 -10.42 20.43 47.70
CA VAL A 480 -9.95 21.24 48.83
C VAL A 480 -8.86 22.21 48.37
N PHE A 481 -7.76 21.71 47.79
CA PHE A 481 -6.68 22.58 47.32
C PHE A 481 -7.12 23.44 46.13
N GLY A 482 -7.98 22.91 45.25
CA GLY A 482 -8.53 23.67 44.13
C GLY A 482 -9.44 24.82 44.54
N ARG A 483 -10.01 24.80 45.75
CA ARG A 483 -10.85 25.88 46.26
C ARG A 483 -10.08 26.88 47.12
N PHE A 484 -9.11 26.41 47.88
CA PHE A 484 -8.44 27.21 48.93
C PHE A 484 -7.01 27.62 48.59
N VAL A 485 -6.37 27.02 47.58
CA VAL A 485 -4.94 27.23 47.25
C VAL A 485 -4.76 27.55 45.77
N GLY A 486 -3.99 28.60 45.48
CA GLY A 486 -3.71 29.06 44.10
C GLY A 486 -4.78 30.00 43.54
N HIS A 487 -4.54 30.51 42.34
CA HIS A 487 -5.47 31.41 41.65
C HIS A 487 -6.16 30.63 40.52
N PRO A 488 -7.48 30.83 40.31
CA PRO A 488 -8.15 30.26 39.16
C PRO A 488 -7.57 30.85 37.86
N PRO A 489 -7.53 30.08 36.76
CA PRO A 489 -6.95 30.53 35.50
C PRO A 489 -7.67 31.77 34.97
N LYS A 490 -6.90 32.69 34.37
CA LYS A 490 -7.38 34.00 33.92
C LYS A 490 -8.01 33.93 32.53
N GLN A 491 -7.52 33.04 31.67
CA GLN A 491 -8.13 32.72 30.39
C GLN A 491 -9.46 32.02 30.65
N ALA A 492 -10.53 32.80 30.64
CA ALA A 492 -11.89 32.32 30.85
C ALA A 492 -12.38 31.55 29.62
N PHE A 493 -11.92 30.30 29.45
CA PHE A 493 -12.44 29.35 28.45
C PHE A 493 -13.94 29.01 28.64
N TRP A 494 -14.57 29.54 29.70
CA TRP A 494 -15.87 29.15 30.24
C TRP A 494 -17.04 30.07 29.89
N ARG A 495 -16.83 31.23 29.27
CA ARG A 495 -17.94 32.11 28.90
C ARG A 495 -18.65 31.59 27.64
N MET A 496 -19.59 30.68 27.86
CA MET A 496 -20.78 30.58 27.02
C MET A 496 -21.62 31.87 27.22
N PRO A 497 -22.20 32.48 26.17
CA PRO A 497 -22.81 33.80 26.27
C PRO A 497 -24.18 33.70 26.95
N GLY A 498 -24.36 34.39 28.07
CA GLY A 498 -25.67 34.55 28.71
C GLY A 498 -25.56 34.98 30.18
N GLY A 499 -25.51 36.29 30.45
CA GLY A 499 -25.63 36.82 31.82
C GLY A 499 -25.16 38.26 32.00
N GLY A 500 -26.09 39.21 31.85
CA GLY A 500 -26.15 40.58 32.42
C GLY A 500 -24.88 41.44 32.49
N MET A 501 -24.75 42.41 31.58
CA MET A 501 -23.68 43.43 31.62
C MET A 501 -24.21 44.76 32.22
N ASN A 502 -23.44 45.36 33.13
CA ASN A 502 -23.77 46.63 33.80
C ASN A 502 -23.55 47.84 32.85
N GLN A 503 -24.38 48.88 32.92
CA GLN A 503 -24.34 50.05 32.01
C GLN A 503 -22.98 50.79 31.96
N LEU A 504 -22.19 50.72 33.04
CA LEU A 504 -20.84 51.31 33.13
C LEU A 504 -19.78 50.60 32.26
N VAL A 505 -20.02 49.33 31.87
CA VAL A 505 -19.14 48.58 30.95
C VAL A 505 -19.64 48.68 29.51
N LEU A 506 -20.96 48.76 29.32
CA LEU A 506 -21.61 48.78 28.01
C LEU A 506 -21.22 49.99 27.17
N ALA A 507 -21.15 51.20 27.75
CA ALA A 507 -20.86 52.40 26.96
C ALA A 507 -19.40 52.44 26.42
N PRO A 508 -18.34 52.21 27.22
CA PRO A 508 -16.98 52.13 26.68
C PRO A 508 -16.77 50.94 25.73
N PHE A 509 -17.38 49.79 26.03
CA PHE A 509 -17.31 48.58 25.21
C PHE A 509 -17.93 48.79 23.84
N LEU A 510 -19.16 49.33 23.77
CA LEU A 510 -19.84 49.58 22.50
C LEU A 510 -19.14 50.68 21.66
N THR A 511 -18.50 51.64 22.32
CA THR A 511 -17.80 52.76 21.64
C THR A 511 -16.44 52.33 21.07
N HIS A 512 -15.69 51.46 21.76
CA HIS A 512 -14.32 51.07 21.38
C HIS A 512 -14.18 49.61 20.90
N ALA A 513 -15.29 48.87 20.75
CA ALA A 513 -15.24 47.50 20.24
C ALA A 513 -14.58 47.48 18.86
N PRO A 514 -13.63 46.58 18.55
CA PRO A 514 -12.95 46.50 17.24
C PRO A 514 -13.86 46.01 16.09
N VAL A 515 -15.17 46.17 16.25
CA VAL A 515 -16.25 45.68 15.37
C VAL A 515 -17.17 46.87 15.10
N GLY A 516 -17.57 47.07 13.84
CA GLY A 516 -18.53 48.09 13.50
C GLY A 516 -19.93 47.69 13.96
N ILE A 517 -20.68 48.56 14.66
CA ILE A 517 -22.02 48.28 15.20
C ILE A 517 -22.96 49.42 14.84
N ALA A 518 -24.16 49.09 14.35
CA ALA A 518 -25.26 50.01 14.11
C ALA A 518 -26.56 49.52 14.75
N VAL A 519 -27.42 50.48 15.12
CA VAL A 519 -28.76 50.26 15.64
C VAL A 519 -29.75 51.04 14.78
N LEU A 520 -30.80 50.38 14.33
CA LEU A 520 -31.87 50.92 13.49
C LEU A 520 -33.24 50.71 14.15
N ASP A 521 -34.17 51.63 13.91
CA ASP A 521 -35.56 51.51 14.37
C ASP A 521 -36.40 50.56 13.49
N ALA A 522 -37.69 50.44 13.79
CA ALA A 522 -38.63 49.57 13.06
C ALA A 522 -38.86 50.01 11.60
N ASP A 523 -38.55 51.27 11.26
CA ASP A 523 -38.63 51.81 9.90
C ASP A 523 -37.25 51.78 9.20
N LEU A 524 -36.29 51.02 9.74
CA LEU A 524 -34.92 50.87 9.23
C LEU A 524 -34.14 52.20 9.13
N ARG A 525 -34.39 53.13 10.05
CA ARG A 525 -33.61 54.37 10.17
C ARG A 525 -32.49 54.22 11.19
N TYR A 526 -31.30 54.72 10.87
CA TYR A 526 -30.16 54.67 11.80
C TYR A 526 -30.41 55.52 13.05
N VAL A 527 -30.40 54.89 14.23
CA VAL A 527 -30.58 55.54 15.54
C VAL A 527 -29.26 55.72 16.26
N TRP A 528 -28.31 54.80 16.06
CA TRP A 528 -26.98 54.85 16.69
C TRP A 528 -25.94 54.06 15.90
N VAL A 529 -24.69 54.52 15.87
CA VAL A 529 -23.54 53.84 15.26
C VAL A 529 -22.30 54.05 16.14
N ASN A 530 -21.38 53.10 16.16
CA ASN A 530 -20.10 53.25 16.86
C ASN A 530 -18.98 53.78 15.94
N GLU A 531 -17.91 54.29 16.56
CA GLU A 531 -16.79 54.92 15.85
C GLU A 531 -16.11 54.00 14.80
N PRO A 532 -15.90 52.70 15.07
CA PRO A 532 -15.32 51.79 14.07
C PRO A 532 -16.18 51.60 12.83
N LEU A 533 -17.51 51.53 12.97
CA LEU A 533 -18.40 51.49 11.81
C LEU A 533 -18.38 52.83 11.06
N ASP A 534 -18.34 53.96 11.78
CA ASP A 534 -18.28 55.29 11.19
C ASP A 534 -16.98 55.53 10.39
N ARG A 535 -15.88 54.87 10.77
CA ARG A 535 -14.63 54.86 9.99
C ARG A 535 -14.72 54.01 8.72
N MET A 536 -15.48 52.91 8.74
CA MET A 536 -15.67 52.02 7.59
C MET A 536 -16.66 52.62 6.58
N VAL A 537 -17.75 53.21 7.09
CA VAL A 537 -18.79 53.88 6.33
C VAL A 537 -19.19 55.13 7.12
N PRO A 538 -18.92 56.36 6.63
CA PRO A 538 -19.18 57.60 7.39
C PRO A 538 -20.68 57.87 7.57
N LEU A 539 -21.25 57.25 8.61
CA LEU A 539 -22.67 57.13 8.95
C LEU A 539 -23.12 58.16 9.99
N ALA A 540 -22.21 58.75 10.78
CA ALA A 540 -22.54 59.66 11.87
C ALA A 540 -23.18 60.98 11.40
N ARG A 541 -23.02 61.36 10.13
CA ARG A 541 -23.71 62.51 9.52
C ARG A 541 -25.14 62.21 9.03
N ARG A 542 -25.67 60.99 9.27
CA ARG A 542 -26.92 60.49 8.67
C ARG A 542 -27.85 59.74 9.64
N LEU A 543 -27.72 59.95 10.96
CA LEU A 543 -28.72 59.46 11.93
C LEU A 543 -30.13 59.98 11.55
N GLY A 544 -31.12 59.10 11.56
CA GLY A 544 -32.50 59.36 11.13
C GLY A 544 -32.82 59.09 9.65
N ARG A 545 -31.82 58.72 8.82
CA ARG A 545 -32.01 58.30 7.43
C ARG A 545 -32.20 56.80 7.29
N GLU A 546 -32.88 56.38 6.23
CA GLU A 546 -33.16 54.98 5.91
C GLU A 546 -31.90 54.29 5.36
N ALA A 547 -31.76 52.98 5.62
CA ALA A 547 -30.58 52.20 5.21
C ALA A 547 -30.25 52.27 3.71
N SER A 548 -31.28 52.33 2.86
CA SER A 548 -31.20 52.45 1.40
C SER A 548 -30.61 53.79 0.91
N GLU A 549 -30.68 54.85 1.72
CA GLU A 549 -30.13 56.16 1.38
C GLU A 549 -28.63 56.30 1.73
N VAL A 550 -28.06 55.31 2.43
CA VAL A 550 -26.71 55.41 2.99
C VAL A 550 -25.75 54.33 2.50
N LEU A 551 -26.23 53.10 2.26
CA LEU A 551 -25.40 52.03 1.73
C LEU A 551 -25.24 52.14 0.19
N PRO A 552 -24.12 51.67 -0.39
CA PRO A 552 -23.96 51.55 -1.84
C PRO A 552 -25.09 50.74 -2.49
N SER A 553 -25.54 51.15 -3.68
CA SER A 553 -26.79 50.64 -4.30
C SER A 553 -26.79 49.14 -4.62
N SER A 554 -25.63 48.49 -4.76
CA SER A 554 -25.54 47.03 -4.98
C SER A 554 -25.83 46.21 -3.72
N ASP A 555 -25.45 46.73 -2.54
CA ASP A 555 -25.45 45.97 -1.29
C ASP A 555 -26.61 46.40 -0.37
N ALA A 556 -27.15 47.61 -0.59
CA ALA A 556 -28.26 48.18 0.17
C ALA A 556 -29.52 47.30 0.14
N ALA A 557 -29.88 46.76 -1.03
CA ALA A 557 -31.07 45.93 -1.19
C ALA A 557 -30.97 44.60 -0.42
N ALA A 558 -29.82 43.95 -0.48
CA ALA A 558 -29.57 42.70 0.24
C ALA A 558 -29.57 42.93 1.76
N PHE A 559 -28.93 43.99 2.25
CA PHE A 559 -28.93 44.34 3.67
C PHE A 559 -30.34 44.63 4.20
N GLU A 560 -31.12 45.39 3.44
CA GLU A 560 -32.49 45.76 3.79
C GLU A 560 -33.43 44.55 3.83
N GLU A 561 -33.27 43.60 2.91
CA GLU A 561 -33.99 42.33 2.90
C GLU A 561 -33.71 41.50 4.15
N HIS A 562 -32.44 41.36 4.54
CA HIS A 562 -32.06 40.66 5.76
C HIS A 562 -32.61 41.36 7.01
N MET A 563 -32.56 42.69 7.08
CA MET A 563 -33.12 43.45 8.21
C MET A 563 -34.65 43.32 8.30
N ARG A 564 -35.39 43.38 7.19
CA ARG A 564 -36.84 43.14 7.17
C ARG A 564 -37.20 41.71 7.54
N THR A 565 -36.38 40.75 7.13
CA THR A 565 -36.55 39.34 7.52
C THR A 565 -36.38 39.17 9.03
N VAL A 566 -35.37 39.82 9.63
CA VAL A 566 -35.17 39.82 11.09
C VAL A 566 -36.36 40.48 11.81
N LEU A 567 -36.89 41.60 11.32
CA LEU A 567 -38.06 42.29 11.90
C LEU A 567 -39.36 41.47 11.83
N SER A 568 -39.58 40.75 10.73
CA SER A 568 -40.79 39.95 10.54
C SER A 568 -40.73 38.61 11.27
N THR A 569 -39.58 37.94 11.25
CA THR A 569 -39.41 36.58 11.80
C THR A 569 -38.95 36.58 13.26
N GLY A 570 -38.30 37.65 13.72
CA GLY A 570 -37.70 37.74 15.05
C GLY A 570 -36.53 36.79 15.28
N ARG A 571 -35.96 36.22 14.21
CA ARG A 571 -34.75 35.36 14.24
C ARG A 571 -33.55 36.14 13.72
N PRO A 572 -32.36 36.03 14.34
CA PRO A 572 -31.16 36.69 13.86
C PRO A 572 -30.64 36.04 12.56
N VAL A 573 -29.99 36.84 11.72
CA VAL A 573 -29.23 36.39 10.56
C VAL A 573 -27.75 36.55 10.90
N MET A 574 -26.98 35.46 10.83
CA MET A 574 -25.57 35.43 11.24
C MET A 574 -24.66 35.31 10.03
N ASP A 575 -23.47 35.90 10.15
CA ASP A 575 -22.32 35.70 9.26
C ASP A 575 -22.62 35.87 7.76
N HIS A 576 -23.38 36.90 7.40
CA HIS A 576 -23.59 37.26 6.00
C HIS A 576 -22.30 37.89 5.44
N GLU A 577 -21.54 37.10 4.69
CA GLU A 577 -20.27 37.51 4.10
C GLU A 577 -20.49 38.13 2.71
N PHE A 578 -19.87 39.27 2.44
CA PHE A 578 -19.95 39.99 1.17
C PHE A 578 -18.63 40.71 0.85
N ARG A 579 -18.37 40.93 -0.44
CA ARG A 579 -17.22 41.72 -0.93
C ARG A 579 -17.67 43.14 -1.22
N GLY A 580 -16.93 44.12 -0.73
CA GLY A 580 -17.22 45.53 -0.96
C GLY A 580 -15.94 46.33 -1.15
N VAL A 581 -16.04 47.40 -1.93
CA VAL A 581 -14.94 48.36 -2.11
C VAL A 581 -14.81 49.20 -0.84
N SER A 582 -13.60 49.28 -0.28
CA SER A 582 -13.36 50.12 0.89
C SER A 582 -13.54 51.60 0.52
N HIS A 583 -14.28 52.38 1.31
CA HIS A 583 -14.45 53.82 1.06
C HIS A 583 -13.17 54.63 1.28
N LEU A 584 -12.19 54.06 2.00
CA LEU A 584 -10.88 54.68 2.27
C LEU A 584 -9.83 54.31 1.20
N ASP A 585 -10.02 53.19 0.49
CA ASP A 585 -9.09 52.67 -0.52
C ASP A 585 -9.88 52.03 -1.69
N PRO A 586 -10.27 52.83 -2.71
CA PRO A 586 -11.12 52.37 -3.80
C PRO A 586 -10.50 51.29 -4.68
N ASP A 587 -9.16 51.12 -4.62
CA ASP A 587 -8.41 50.21 -5.46
C ASP A 587 -8.25 48.81 -4.81
N ARG A 588 -8.72 48.62 -3.56
CA ARG A 588 -8.60 47.35 -2.82
C ARG A 588 -9.95 46.79 -2.41
N GLU A 589 -10.31 45.62 -2.94
CA GLU A 589 -11.47 44.86 -2.47
C GLU A 589 -11.23 44.33 -1.04
N ARG A 590 -12.26 44.37 -0.21
CA ARG A 590 -12.26 43.78 1.14
C ARG A 590 -13.46 42.87 1.34
N ALA A 591 -13.29 41.86 2.18
CA ALA A 591 -14.37 40.95 2.57
C ALA A 591 -14.87 41.33 3.97
N TYR A 592 -16.18 41.49 4.11
CA TYR A 592 -16.84 41.83 5.36
C TYR A 592 -17.84 40.75 5.74
N SER A 593 -18.01 40.51 7.05
CA SER A 593 -19.05 39.64 7.57
C SER A 593 -20.01 40.45 8.44
N ALA A 594 -21.29 40.44 8.09
CA ALA A 594 -22.36 41.16 8.77
C ALA A 594 -23.32 40.21 9.49
N SER A 595 -23.68 40.53 10.74
CA SER A 595 -24.70 39.79 11.50
C SER A 595 -25.78 40.74 12.00
N PHE A 596 -27.04 40.35 11.83
CA PHE A 596 -28.23 41.15 12.11
C PHE A 596 -29.08 40.53 13.23
N PHE A 597 -29.50 41.35 14.19
CA PHE A 597 -30.16 40.89 15.41
C PHE A 597 -31.43 41.71 15.72
N PRO A 598 -32.54 41.05 16.12
CA PRO A 598 -33.78 41.76 16.45
C PRO A 598 -33.67 42.43 17.84
N MET A 599 -34.20 43.63 17.97
CA MET A 599 -34.39 44.31 19.25
C MET A 599 -35.85 44.20 19.71
N LYS A 600 -36.06 43.82 20.97
CA LYS A 600 -37.40 43.68 21.56
C LYS A 600 -37.58 44.62 22.75
N ASP A 601 -38.77 45.19 22.89
CA ASP A 601 -39.16 45.92 24.10
C ASP A 601 -39.45 44.98 25.28
N ARG A 602 -39.69 45.56 26.46
CA ARG A 602 -40.06 44.86 27.70
C ARG A 602 -41.38 44.06 27.61
N HIS A 603 -42.15 44.23 26.56
CA HIS A 603 -43.40 43.52 26.28
C HIS A 603 -43.25 42.52 25.13
N GLY A 604 -42.02 42.27 24.65
CA GLY A 604 -41.71 41.28 23.61
C GLY A 604 -41.98 41.75 22.18
N ARG A 605 -42.36 43.01 21.97
CA ARG A 605 -42.59 43.58 20.63
C ARG A 605 -41.27 43.99 20.00
N GLN A 606 -41.14 43.76 18.69
CA GLN A 606 -39.93 44.15 17.96
C GLN A 606 -39.92 45.68 17.77
N VAL A 607 -38.83 46.32 18.17
CA VAL A 607 -38.68 47.80 18.15
C VAL A 607 -37.58 48.27 17.22
N GLY A 608 -36.83 47.35 16.60
CA GLY A 608 -35.78 47.67 15.64
C GLY A 608 -34.82 46.51 15.42
N VAL A 609 -33.73 46.77 14.70
CA VAL A 609 -32.65 45.82 14.41
C VAL A 609 -31.34 46.46 14.76
N TRP A 610 -30.40 45.67 15.29
CA TRP A 610 -29.01 46.11 15.36
C TRP A 610 -28.14 45.11 14.59
N TYR A 611 -27.08 45.59 13.95
CA TYR A 611 -26.17 44.75 13.22
C TYR A 611 -24.72 45.04 13.59
N MET A 612 -23.86 44.06 13.38
CA MET A 612 -22.42 44.19 13.52
C MET A 612 -21.71 43.80 12.22
N ILE A 613 -20.61 44.47 11.89
CA ILE A 613 -19.77 44.20 10.72
C ILE A 613 -18.33 44.04 11.18
N ILE A 614 -17.69 42.95 10.75
CA ILE A 614 -16.26 42.69 10.92
C ILE A 614 -15.56 42.60 9.57
N ASP A 615 -14.33 43.11 9.51
CA ASP A 615 -13.43 42.87 8.37
C ASP A 615 -12.87 41.44 8.50
N VAL A 616 -13.19 40.60 7.53
CA VAL A 616 -12.74 39.20 7.46
C VAL A 616 -11.78 38.97 6.29
N THR A 617 -11.22 40.03 5.72
CA THR A 617 -10.35 39.96 4.54
C THR A 617 -9.20 38.97 4.73
N GLU A 618 -8.44 39.05 5.82
CA GLU A 618 -7.32 38.12 6.09
C GLU A 618 -7.79 36.66 6.21
N ARG A 619 -8.95 36.43 6.85
CA ARG A 619 -9.51 35.09 7.01
C ARG A 619 -9.97 34.53 5.67
N TRP A 620 -10.60 35.37 4.84
CA TRP A 620 -11.08 35.02 3.53
C TRP A 620 -9.91 34.70 2.59
N GLU A 621 -8.89 35.57 2.53
CA GLU A 621 -7.66 35.36 1.76
C GLU A 621 -6.94 34.07 2.21
N ALA A 622 -6.88 33.80 3.52
CA ALA A 622 -6.32 32.55 4.03
C ALA A 622 -7.14 31.31 3.64
N GLN A 623 -8.48 31.42 3.61
CA GLN A 623 -9.35 30.33 3.16
C GLN A 623 -9.23 30.08 1.66
N GLU A 624 -9.14 31.12 0.84
CA GLU A 624 -8.95 31.04 -0.61
C GLU A 624 -7.58 30.42 -0.94
N ARG A 625 -6.52 30.81 -0.22
CA ARG A 625 -5.19 30.20 -0.29
C ARG A 625 -5.19 28.72 0.08
N LEU A 626 -5.89 28.35 1.16
CA LEU A 626 -6.01 26.94 1.59
C LEU A 626 -6.83 26.12 0.61
N ALA A 627 -7.90 26.69 0.04
CA ALA A 627 -8.72 26.04 -0.98
C ALA A 627 -7.86 25.74 -2.23
N LEU A 628 -7.10 26.72 -2.71
CA LEU A 628 -6.18 26.54 -3.84
C LEU A 628 -5.15 25.44 -3.58
N LEU A 629 -4.55 25.41 -2.38
CA LEU A 629 -3.58 24.36 -2.01
C LEU A 629 -4.21 22.96 -1.90
N ASN A 630 -5.46 22.88 -1.46
CA ASN A 630 -6.19 21.61 -1.34
C ASN A 630 -6.61 21.09 -2.72
N ASP A 631 -7.09 21.98 -3.57
CA ASP A 631 -7.49 21.70 -4.95
C ASP A 631 -6.28 21.26 -5.80
N ALA A 632 -5.18 22.01 -5.72
CA ALA A 632 -3.91 21.64 -6.35
C ALA A 632 -3.40 20.28 -5.85
N GLY A 633 -3.52 20.00 -4.54
CA GLY A 633 -3.13 18.70 -3.97
C GLY A 633 -4.02 17.52 -4.39
N ALA A 634 -5.27 17.78 -4.80
CA ALA A 634 -6.20 16.75 -5.25
C ALA A 634 -6.09 16.47 -6.76
N ARG A 635 -5.77 17.50 -7.56
CA ARG A 635 -5.76 17.40 -9.03
C ARG A 635 -4.36 17.18 -9.61
N ILE A 636 -3.31 17.78 -9.05
CA ILE A 636 -1.94 17.66 -9.58
C ILE A 636 -1.34 16.29 -9.22
N GLY A 637 -0.91 15.56 -10.25
CA GLY A 637 -0.37 14.21 -10.11
C GLY A 637 -1.45 13.14 -10.00
N SER A 638 -2.67 13.46 -10.47
CA SER A 638 -3.74 12.48 -10.63
C SER A 638 -3.37 11.39 -11.64
N THR A 639 -2.38 11.66 -12.50
CA THR A 639 -1.84 10.75 -13.50
C THR A 639 -0.33 10.57 -13.34
N LEU A 640 0.18 9.40 -13.73
CA LEU A 640 1.62 9.11 -13.77
C LEU A 640 2.25 9.52 -15.12
N ASP A 641 1.84 10.67 -15.65
CA ASP A 641 2.34 11.25 -16.90
C ASP A 641 2.95 12.64 -16.64
N VAL A 642 4.20 12.81 -17.09
CA VAL A 642 5.01 14.02 -16.86
C VAL A 642 4.37 15.25 -17.50
N THR A 643 3.88 15.14 -18.73
CA THR A 643 3.30 16.26 -19.49
C THR A 643 1.96 16.64 -18.90
N ARG A 644 1.13 15.64 -18.58
CA ARG A 644 -0.19 15.89 -17.97
C ARG A 644 -0.07 16.50 -16.59
N THR A 645 0.85 16.04 -15.75
CA THR A 645 1.10 16.62 -14.43
C THR A 645 1.60 18.06 -14.52
N ALA A 646 2.45 18.38 -15.50
CA ALA A 646 2.90 19.75 -15.75
C ALA A 646 1.77 20.66 -16.26
N GLN A 647 0.85 20.12 -17.08
CA GLN A 647 -0.35 20.84 -17.51
C GLN A 647 -1.31 21.08 -16.35
N GLU A 648 -1.56 20.08 -15.49
CA GLU A 648 -2.37 20.24 -14.28
C GLU A 648 -1.83 21.37 -13.39
N LEU A 649 -0.51 21.47 -13.23
CA LEU A 649 0.10 22.60 -12.51
C LEU A 649 -0.25 23.97 -13.15
N ALA A 650 -0.24 24.07 -14.48
CA ALA A 650 -0.60 25.30 -15.17
C ALA A 650 -2.11 25.61 -15.02
N ASP A 651 -2.96 24.59 -15.11
CA ASP A 651 -4.41 24.70 -14.99
C ASP A 651 -4.84 25.16 -13.59
N GLU A 652 -4.22 24.64 -12.53
CA GLU A 652 -4.56 25.04 -11.15
C GLU A 652 -4.07 26.44 -10.78
N ALA A 653 -2.99 26.90 -11.41
CA ALA A 653 -2.41 28.20 -11.11
C ALA A 653 -3.17 29.37 -11.75
N VAL A 654 -3.99 29.11 -12.78
CA VAL A 654 -4.75 30.13 -13.52
C VAL A 654 -6.25 29.94 -13.27
N PRO A 655 -7.03 30.98 -12.91
CA PRO A 655 -6.67 32.40 -12.82
C PRO A 655 -6.13 32.84 -11.46
N SER A 656 -6.12 31.95 -10.46
CA SER A 656 -5.99 32.32 -9.05
C SER A 656 -4.66 32.95 -8.66
N LEU A 657 -3.55 32.52 -9.29
CA LEU A 657 -2.20 32.98 -8.96
C LEU A 657 -1.61 33.87 -10.06
N ALA A 658 -1.90 33.61 -11.33
CA ALA A 658 -1.36 34.37 -12.46
C ALA A 658 -2.32 34.42 -13.66
N ASP A 659 -2.10 35.39 -14.54
CA ASP A 659 -2.87 35.53 -15.78
C ASP A 659 -2.37 34.54 -16.86
N PHE A 660 -1.09 34.17 -16.80
CA PHE A 660 -0.47 33.18 -17.69
C PHE A 660 0.59 32.38 -16.93
N VAL A 661 0.59 31.06 -17.16
CA VAL A 661 1.56 30.13 -16.58
C VAL A 661 2.15 29.24 -17.68
N ALA A 662 3.46 29.06 -17.66
CA ALA A 662 4.17 28.10 -18.50
C ALA A 662 5.12 27.26 -17.65
N VAL A 663 5.07 25.94 -17.85
CA VAL A 663 5.93 24.96 -17.17
C VAL A 663 6.88 24.36 -18.20
N ASP A 664 8.17 24.64 -18.04
CA ASP A 664 9.22 24.18 -18.94
C ASP A 664 10.14 23.20 -18.18
N LEU A 665 10.19 21.94 -18.62
CA LEU A 665 10.95 20.86 -17.98
C LEU A 665 12.21 20.51 -18.78
N LEU A 666 13.23 19.94 -18.13
CA LEU A 666 14.42 19.43 -18.81
C LEU A 666 14.05 18.30 -19.78
N ASP A 667 14.71 18.25 -20.94
CA ASP A 667 14.46 17.20 -21.95
C ASP A 667 14.71 15.78 -21.39
N THR A 668 15.67 15.63 -20.48
CA THR A 668 15.91 14.36 -19.76
C THR A 668 14.72 13.95 -18.91
N VAL A 669 14.06 14.89 -18.22
CA VAL A 669 12.87 14.61 -17.40
C VAL A 669 11.69 14.18 -18.27
N MET A 670 11.51 14.82 -19.42
CA MET A 670 10.48 14.44 -20.41
C MET A 670 10.67 13.01 -20.95
N ARG A 671 11.92 12.52 -20.98
CA ARG A 671 12.27 11.14 -21.40
C ARG A 671 12.26 10.13 -20.24
N GLY A 672 11.97 10.55 -19.02
CA GLY A 672 12.07 9.68 -17.83
C GLY A 672 13.50 9.50 -17.30
N GLU A 673 14.49 10.18 -17.86
CA GLU A 673 15.89 10.08 -17.46
C GLU A 673 16.20 10.90 -16.20
N GLU A 674 17.30 10.56 -15.54
CA GLU A 674 17.72 11.26 -14.32
C GLU A 674 18.56 12.50 -14.65
N PRO A 675 18.12 13.70 -14.24
CA PRO A 675 18.96 14.89 -14.36
C PRO A 675 20.19 14.77 -13.46
N ALA A 676 21.31 15.32 -13.90
CA ALA A 676 22.52 15.36 -13.07
C ALA A 676 22.27 16.11 -11.74
N PRO A 677 22.75 15.60 -10.59
CA PRO A 677 22.66 16.30 -9.32
C PRO A 677 23.53 17.57 -9.35
N GLY A 678 22.93 18.74 -9.19
CA GLY A 678 23.63 20.04 -9.13
C GLY A 678 23.00 21.13 -9.97
N PRO A 679 23.63 22.31 -10.07
CA PRO A 679 23.24 23.36 -11.01
C PRO A 679 23.21 22.78 -12.42
N VAL A 680 22.14 23.09 -13.14
CA VAL A 680 22.01 22.64 -14.53
C VAL A 680 23.17 23.24 -15.34
N GLY A 681 23.77 22.49 -16.29
CA GLY A 681 24.91 22.98 -17.09
C GLY A 681 24.61 24.29 -17.84
N MET A 682 25.64 24.98 -18.36
CA MET A 682 25.55 26.36 -18.91
C MET A 682 24.47 26.57 -20.00
N MET A 683 24.02 25.51 -20.70
CA MET A 683 22.92 25.55 -21.67
C MET A 683 22.09 24.25 -21.63
N PRO A 684 21.09 24.14 -20.74
CA PRO A 684 20.20 22.99 -20.75
C PRO A 684 19.19 23.05 -21.88
N VAL A 685 18.87 21.89 -22.44
CA VAL A 685 17.71 21.73 -23.32
C VAL A 685 16.48 21.54 -22.45
N ILE A 686 15.59 22.53 -22.46
CA ILE A 686 14.27 22.49 -21.81
C ILE A 686 13.16 22.42 -22.87
N ARG A 687 12.03 21.83 -22.52
CA ARG A 687 10.84 21.71 -23.36
C ARG A 687 9.61 22.18 -22.60
N ARG A 688 8.66 22.77 -23.32
CA ARG A 688 7.38 23.17 -22.74
C ARG A 688 6.54 21.93 -22.41
N ALA A 689 6.27 21.72 -21.14
CA ALA A 689 5.51 20.56 -20.66
C ALA A 689 4.04 20.91 -20.37
N GLY A 690 3.74 22.17 -20.02
CA GLY A 690 2.37 22.64 -19.82
C GLY A 690 2.25 24.16 -19.93
N GLN A 691 1.06 24.65 -20.27
CA GLN A 691 0.78 26.09 -20.29
C GLN A 691 -0.72 26.38 -20.11
N GLN A 692 -1.04 27.51 -19.49
CA GLN A 692 -2.42 27.96 -19.33
C GLN A 692 -2.51 29.49 -19.31
N SER A 693 -3.63 30.04 -19.79
CA SER A 693 -3.92 31.47 -19.83
C SER A 693 -5.36 31.76 -19.41
N VAL A 694 -5.60 32.93 -18.82
CA VAL A 694 -6.95 33.47 -18.64
C VAL A 694 -7.64 33.80 -19.97
N ARG A 695 -6.86 33.92 -21.05
CA ARG A 695 -7.35 34.12 -22.42
C ARG A 695 -7.48 32.78 -23.13
N GLU A 696 -8.64 32.53 -23.72
CA GLU A 696 -8.92 31.28 -24.44
C GLU A 696 -7.91 31.02 -25.56
N GLY A 697 -7.37 29.79 -25.62
CA GLY A 697 -6.39 29.37 -26.62
C GLY A 697 -4.93 29.75 -26.36
N CYS A 698 -4.60 30.37 -25.22
CA CYS A 698 -3.23 30.80 -24.87
C CYS A 698 -2.53 31.62 -25.97
N PRO A 699 -3.14 32.69 -26.52
CA PRO A 699 -2.55 33.49 -27.60
C PRO A 699 -1.21 34.15 -27.23
N GLU A 700 -0.92 34.27 -25.92
CA GLU A 700 0.31 34.86 -25.41
C GLU A 700 1.51 33.89 -25.43
N ALA A 701 1.24 32.60 -25.59
CA ALA A 701 2.27 31.58 -25.63
C ALA A 701 3.08 31.68 -26.92
N SER A 702 4.34 32.10 -26.80
CA SER A 702 5.26 32.16 -27.95
C SER A 702 5.71 30.78 -28.47
N LEU A 703 5.38 29.69 -27.76
CA LEU A 703 5.81 28.31 -28.04
C LEU A 703 4.67 27.34 -27.69
N ALA A 704 4.51 26.27 -28.47
CA ALA A 704 3.54 25.21 -28.21
C ALA A 704 4.06 24.18 -27.19
N VAL A 705 3.15 23.42 -26.56
CA VAL A 705 3.51 22.29 -25.70
C VAL A 705 4.30 21.24 -26.50
N GLY A 706 5.43 20.79 -25.96
CA GLY A 706 6.37 19.86 -26.59
C GLY A 706 7.54 20.52 -27.32
N GLU A 707 7.45 21.81 -27.65
CA GLU A 707 8.52 22.53 -28.33
C GLU A 707 9.74 22.77 -27.43
N THR A 708 10.91 22.86 -28.05
CA THR A 708 12.17 23.14 -27.34
C THR A 708 12.25 24.62 -27.01
N VAL A 709 12.45 24.93 -25.73
CA VAL A 709 12.54 26.29 -25.22
C VAL A 709 14.00 26.71 -25.19
N ARG A 710 14.33 27.82 -25.87
CA ARG A 710 15.65 28.45 -25.81
C ARG A 710 15.48 29.86 -25.27
N ARG A 711 16.20 30.18 -24.19
CA ARG A 711 16.15 31.51 -23.56
C ARG A 711 17.53 32.14 -23.53
N ALA A 712 17.54 33.47 -23.55
CA ALA A 712 18.74 34.28 -23.34
C ALA A 712 19.46 33.86 -22.05
N PRO A 713 20.81 33.85 -22.01
CA PRO A 713 21.57 33.59 -20.78
C PRO A 713 21.24 34.57 -19.65
N SER A 714 20.87 35.80 -20.02
CA SER A 714 20.46 36.88 -19.11
C SER A 714 19.02 36.74 -18.60
N SER A 715 18.22 35.80 -19.13
CA SER A 715 16.80 35.67 -18.77
C SER A 715 16.58 35.15 -17.34
N PRO A 716 15.48 35.56 -16.67
CA PRO A 716 15.08 35.01 -15.37
C PRO A 716 14.90 33.48 -15.39
N VAL A 717 14.45 32.91 -16.51
CA VAL A 717 14.31 31.45 -16.68
C VAL A 717 15.66 30.75 -16.60
N THR A 718 16.65 31.20 -17.37
CA THR A 718 17.99 30.59 -17.37
C THR A 718 18.66 30.76 -16.01
N ARG A 719 18.55 31.95 -15.40
CA ARG A 719 19.11 32.22 -14.07
C ARG A 719 18.46 31.38 -12.98
N CYS A 720 17.13 31.22 -13.00
CA CYS A 720 16.42 30.37 -12.05
C CYS A 720 16.86 28.89 -12.16
N LEU A 721 17.14 28.38 -13.36
CA LEU A 721 17.66 27.03 -13.57
C LEU A 721 19.09 26.86 -13.01
N LEU A 722 19.95 27.85 -13.21
CA LEU A 722 21.35 27.83 -12.74
C LEU A 722 21.45 28.01 -11.22
N GLU A 723 20.75 29.01 -10.68
CA GLU A 723 20.78 29.39 -9.25
C GLU A 723 19.88 28.48 -8.40
N SER A 724 18.88 27.82 -9.01
CA SER A 724 17.87 26.98 -8.34
C SER A 724 17.11 27.71 -7.22
N THR A 725 16.87 29.01 -7.43
CA THR A 725 16.15 29.92 -6.53
C THR A 725 15.05 30.65 -7.28
N THR A 726 13.94 30.94 -6.59
CA THR A 726 12.82 31.71 -7.14
C THR A 726 13.25 33.14 -7.46
N LEU A 727 12.90 33.63 -8.65
CA LEU A 727 13.19 34.99 -9.12
C LEU A 727 11.89 35.74 -9.39
N VAL A 728 11.82 37.00 -8.95
CA VAL A 728 10.61 37.82 -9.06
C VAL A 728 10.97 39.20 -9.63
N GLU A 729 10.38 39.53 -10.77
CA GLU A 729 10.39 40.88 -11.34
C GLU A 729 9.04 41.55 -11.06
N ARG A 730 8.98 42.31 -9.96
CA ARG A 730 7.75 43.02 -9.54
C ARG A 730 7.35 44.13 -10.50
N THR A 731 8.29 44.61 -11.31
CA THR A 731 8.03 45.55 -12.39
C THR A 731 8.92 45.19 -13.57
N LEU A 732 8.32 44.66 -14.63
CA LEU A 732 8.99 44.34 -15.88
C LEU A 732 9.38 45.65 -16.57
N ASP A 733 10.69 45.87 -16.76
CA ASP A 733 11.22 46.95 -17.59
C ASP A 733 11.28 46.47 -19.06
N PRO A 734 10.50 47.05 -19.99
CA PRO A 734 10.53 46.69 -21.41
C PRO A 734 11.90 46.88 -22.09
N ALA A 735 12.82 47.62 -21.47
CA ALA A 735 14.19 47.81 -21.94
C ALA A 735 15.19 46.78 -21.38
N SER A 736 14.74 45.78 -20.62
CA SER A 736 15.61 44.75 -20.05
C SER A 736 16.37 43.97 -21.14
N PRO A 737 17.69 43.75 -21.00
CA PRO A 737 18.51 43.11 -22.02
C PRO A 737 17.99 41.74 -22.49
N TRP A 738 17.45 40.95 -21.58
CA TRP A 738 16.93 39.61 -21.87
C TRP A 738 15.65 39.61 -22.72
N LEU A 739 14.86 40.71 -22.70
CA LEU A 739 13.67 40.89 -23.55
C LEU A 739 14.03 41.35 -24.95
N THR A 740 15.16 42.04 -25.11
CA THR A 740 15.68 42.45 -26.43
C THR A 740 16.41 41.31 -27.14
N GLU A 741 16.92 40.33 -26.40
CA GLU A 741 17.57 39.12 -26.93
C GLU A 741 16.56 38.05 -27.41
N ASP A 742 15.34 38.02 -26.86
CA ASP A 742 14.23 37.12 -27.26
C ASP A 742 13.04 37.94 -27.80
N GLU A 743 13.11 38.30 -29.09
CA GLU A 743 12.17 39.23 -29.73
C GLU A 743 10.71 38.72 -29.70
N ALA A 744 10.51 37.40 -29.84
CA ALA A 744 9.18 36.79 -29.82
C ALA A 744 8.52 36.86 -28.43
N LEU A 745 9.27 36.55 -27.36
CA LEU A 745 8.79 36.68 -25.99
C LEU A 745 8.57 38.15 -25.61
N GLY A 746 9.48 39.04 -26.01
CA GLY A 746 9.37 40.48 -25.78
C GLY A 746 8.18 41.11 -26.48
N ALA A 747 7.84 40.66 -27.69
CA ALA A 747 6.64 41.10 -28.41
C ALA A 747 5.35 40.68 -27.68
N SER A 748 5.25 39.42 -27.26
CA SER A 748 4.10 38.91 -26.49
C SER A 748 3.90 39.69 -25.18
N ILE A 749 4.97 39.90 -24.40
CA ILE A 749 4.88 40.67 -23.14
C ILE A 749 4.35 42.09 -23.34
N ARG A 750 4.74 42.76 -24.43
CA ARG A 750 4.27 44.11 -24.78
C ARG A 750 2.83 44.12 -25.28
N GLU A 751 2.48 43.19 -26.17
CA GLU A 751 1.15 43.08 -26.77
C GLU A 751 0.08 42.76 -25.71
N PHE A 752 0.38 41.83 -24.81
CA PHE A 752 -0.56 41.33 -23.80
C PHE A 752 -0.48 42.05 -22.45
N GLY A 753 0.49 42.97 -22.29
CA GLY A 753 0.56 43.93 -21.20
C GLY A 753 0.99 43.35 -19.85
N PHE A 754 1.83 42.31 -19.84
CA PHE A 754 2.39 41.75 -18.61
C PHE A 754 3.33 42.76 -17.93
N ARG A 755 3.14 42.96 -16.62
CA ARG A 755 3.84 44.00 -15.82
C ARG A 755 4.68 43.42 -14.70
N SER A 756 4.45 42.17 -14.30
CA SER A 756 5.30 41.45 -13.35
C SER A 756 5.45 39.98 -13.75
N LEU A 757 6.61 39.43 -13.43
CA LEU A 757 7.00 38.05 -13.72
C LEU A 757 7.51 37.37 -12.45
N MET A 758 7.19 36.09 -12.28
CA MET A 758 7.77 35.23 -11.25
C MET A 758 8.20 33.92 -11.89
N VAL A 759 9.41 33.46 -11.58
CA VAL A 759 9.97 32.19 -12.07
C VAL A 759 10.36 31.34 -10.88
N VAL A 760 9.75 30.17 -10.76
CA VAL A 760 9.93 29.23 -9.64
C VAL A 760 10.59 27.96 -10.15
N PRO A 761 11.65 27.45 -9.49
CA PRO A 761 12.30 26.21 -9.91
C PRO A 761 11.45 24.99 -9.52
N VAL A 762 11.22 24.09 -10.47
CA VAL A 762 10.53 22.81 -10.23
C VAL A 762 11.54 21.84 -9.65
N ARG A 763 11.57 21.68 -8.32
CA ARG A 763 12.60 20.90 -7.62
C ARG A 763 12.00 19.76 -6.82
N ALA A 764 12.57 18.57 -6.98
CA ALA A 764 12.20 17.39 -6.19
C ALA A 764 13.46 16.70 -5.66
N ARG A 765 13.47 16.37 -4.36
CA ARG A 765 14.55 15.60 -3.70
C ARG A 765 15.96 16.15 -3.96
N GLY A 766 16.09 17.48 -4.04
CA GLY A 766 17.37 18.16 -4.28
C GLY A 766 17.79 18.32 -5.74
N VAL A 767 17.02 17.79 -6.70
CA VAL A 767 17.29 17.88 -8.14
C VAL A 767 16.32 18.87 -8.80
N THR A 768 16.84 19.73 -9.68
CA THR A 768 16.04 20.68 -10.48
C THR A 768 15.56 19.98 -11.74
N LEU A 769 14.24 19.86 -11.88
CA LEU A 769 13.57 19.19 -13.01
C LEU A 769 13.22 20.17 -14.14
N GLY A 770 13.08 21.45 -13.82
CA GLY A 770 12.63 22.50 -14.74
C GLY A 770 12.29 23.79 -14.02
N VAL A 771 11.47 24.64 -14.66
CA VAL A 771 10.95 25.90 -14.11
C VAL A 771 9.47 26.09 -14.44
N ALA A 772 8.77 26.79 -13.55
CA ALA A 772 7.42 27.30 -13.77
C ALA A 772 7.47 28.84 -13.80
N THR A 773 6.97 29.42 -14.89
CA THR A 773 6.95 30.87 -15.13
C THR A 773 5.52 31.39 -15.00
N PHE A 774 5.33 32.42 -14.19
CA PHE A 774 4.05 33.06 -13.89
C PHE A 774 4.09 34.53 -14.31
N ALA A 775 3.07 35.00 -15.02
CA ALA A 775 2.98 36.39 -15.47
C ALA A 775 1.63 37.03 -15.07
N ARG A 776 1.67 38.30 -14.63
CA ARG A 776 0.48 39.10 -14.29
C ARG A 776 0.42 40.38 -15.11
N SER A 777 -0.79 40.77 -15.52
CA SER A 777 -1.14 42.03 -16.16
C SER A 777 -1.52 43.10 -15.12
N ARG A 778 -1.73 44.35 -15.56
CA ARG A 778 -2.00 45.50 -14.67
C ARG A 778 -3.22 45.31 -13.75
N ARG A 779 -4.17 44.44 -14.11
CA ARG A 779 -5.41 44.21 -13.34
C ARG A 779 -5.17 43.48 -12.01
N ALA A 780 -4.12 42.66 -11.92
CA ALA A 780 -3.87 41.77 -10.78
C ALA A 780 -2.78 42.27 -9.81
N GLY A 781 -2.20 43.46 -10.04
CA GLY A 781 -1.09 43.99 -9.23
C GLY A 781 0.24 43.22 -9.39
N PRO A 782 1.33 43.69 -8.77
CA PRO A 782 2.61 42.97 -8.74
C PRO A 782 2.54 41.73 -7.83
N PHE A 783 3.43 40.75 -8.03
CA PHE A 783 3.56 39.62 -7.10
C PHE A 783 4.07 40.09 -5.72
N GLU A 784 3.36 39.71 -4.66
CA GLU A 784 3.72 39.96 -3.25
C GLU A 784 4.46 38.76 -2.63
N ASP A 785 5.05 38.92 -1.43
CA ASP A 785 5.82 37.85 -0.78
C ASP A 785 4.96 36.61 -0.46
N ASP A 786 3.68 36.81 -0.18
CA ASP A 786 2.75 35.71 0.06
C ASP A 786 2.39 34.94 -1.22
N ASP A 787 2.32 35.62 -2.37
CA ASP A 787 2.17 34.98 -3.68
C ASP A 787 3.36 34.08 -3.99
N VAL A 788 4.58 34.56 -3.71
CA VAL A 788 5.82 33.81 -3.92
C VAL A 788 5.83 32.52 -3.10
N ARG A 789 5.51 32.62 -1.81
CA ARG A 789 5.44 31.44 -0.92
C ARG A 789 4.36 30.45 -1.36
N LEU A 790 3.22 30.94 -1.85
CA LEU A 790 2.14 30.10 -2.36
C LEU A 790 2.56 29.36 -3.64
N ALA A 791 3.19 30.08 -4.57
CA ALA A 791 3.71 29.51 -5.81
C ALA A 791 4.79 28.44 -5.54
N GLU A 792 5.73 28.72 -4.64
CA GLU A 792 6.76 27.77 -4.22
C GLU A 792 6.15 26.48 -3.64
N GLU A 793 5.12 26.59 -2.80
CA GLU A 793 4.45 25.44 -2.20
C GLU A 793 3.70 24.61 -3.27
N ILE A 794 2.97 25.25 -4.19
CA ILE A 794 2.26 24.55 -5.27
C ILE A 794 3.25 23.86 -6.22
N VAL A 795 4.29 24.58 -6.65
CA VAL A 795 5.33 24.05 -7.55
C VAL A 795 6.13 22.94 -6.87
N SER A 796 6.41 23.04 -5.57
CA SER A 796 7.08 21.98 -4.80
C SER A 796 6.27 20.69 -4.77
N ARG A 797 4.96 20.77 -4.55
CA ARG A 797 4.05 19.60 -4.59
C ARG A 797 3.98 19.00 -5.99
N ALA A 798 3.82 19.84 -7.01
CA ALA A 798 3.81 19.40 -8.41
C ALA A 798 5.14 18.75 -8.81
N ALA A 799 6.28 19.28 -8.35
CA ALA A 799 7.60 18.73 -8.64
C ALA A 799 7.75 17.29 -8.12
N VAL A 800 7.18 16.95 -6.96
CA VAL A 800 7.17 15.57 -6.45
C VAL A 800 6.34 14.66 -7.36
N SER A 801 5.17 15.11 -7.82
CA SER A 801 4.33 14.36 -8.76
C SER A 801 5.01 14.17 -10.12
N VAL A 802 5.68 15.20 -10.64
CA VAL A 802 6.50 15.13 -11.86
C VAL A 802 7.68 14.16 -11.69
N ASP A 803 8.37 14.18 -10.54
CA ASP A 803 9.45 13.20 -10.23
C ASP A 803 8.92 11.77 -10.19
N ASN A 804 7.75 11.56 -9.60
CA ASN A 804 7.10 10.25 -9.53
C ASN A 804 6.70 9.74 -10.93
N ALA A 805 6.07 10.59 -11.74
CA ALA A 805 5.72 10.28 -13.13
C ALA A 805 6.97 9.92 -13.96
N ARG A 806 8.04 10.71 -13.84
CA ARG A 806 9.34 10.45 -14.48
C ARG A 806 9.91 9.08 -14.09
N ARG A 807 9.94 8.75 -12.79
CA ARG A 807 10.45 7.44 -12.30
C ARG A 807 9.62 6.28 -12.87
N PHE A 808 8.31 6.43 -12.88
CA PHE A 808 7.40 5.44 -13.45
C PHE A 808 7.66 5.25 -14.96
N THR A 809 7.87 6.34 -15.72
CA THR A 809 8.24 6.28 -17.14
C THR A 809 9.57 5.56 -17.37
N ARG A 810 10.57 5.78 -16.50
CA ARG A 810 11.89 5.10 -16.56
C ARG A 810 11.75 3.60 -16.37
N GLU A 811 11.07 3.21 -15.29
CA GLU A 811 10.87 1.81 -14.91
C GLU A 811 10.12 1.05 -16.01
N ARG A 812 9.01 1.61 -16.51
CA ARG A 812 8.22 1.02 -17.59
C ARG A 812 9.02 0.88 -18.90
N THR A 813 9.84 1.88 -19.25
CA THR A 813 10.67 1.84 -20.46
C THR A 813 11.77 0.78 -20.36
N ALA A 814 12.43 0.68 -19.20
CA ALA A 814 13.46 -0.32 -18.95
C ALA A 814 12.89 -1.75 -19.01
N ALA A 815 11.76 -1.98 -18.36
CA ALA A 815 11.08 -3.27 -18.30
C ALA A 815 10.67 -3.76 -19.70
N ARG A 816 10.04 -2.89 -20.51
CA ARG A 816 9.68 -3.18 -21.91
C ARG A 816 10.88 -3.45 -22.82
N SER A 817 11.97 -2.71 -22.64
CA SER A 817 13.20 -2.93 -23.44
C SER A 817 13.82 -4.29 -23.14
N MET A 818 13.82 -4.71 -21.88
CA MET A 818 14.31 -6.04 -21.47
C MET A 818 13.45 -7.15 -22.06
N GLN A 819 12.12 -7.07 -21.91
CA GLN A 819 11.20 -8.07 -22.46
C GLN A 819 11.32 -8.22 -23.99
N ARG A 820 11.46 -7.11 -24.73
CA ARG A 820 11.72 -7.14 -26.18
C ARG A 820 13.03 -7.83 -26.56
N SER A 821 14.03 -7.82 -25.68
CA SER A 821 15.29 -8.54 -25.89
C SER A 821 15.17 -10.04 -25.62
N LEU A 822 14.21 -10.45 -24.78
CA LEU A 822 13.96 -11.84 -24.40
C LEU A 822 13.02 -12.57 -25.37
N LEU A 823 12.28 -11.86 -26.22
CA LEU A 823 11.46 -12.44 -27.29
C LEU A 823 12.22 -12.51 -28.63
N PRO A 824 11.82 -13.38 -29.57
CA PRO A 824 12.44 -13.45 -30.90
C PRO A 824 12.18 -12.15 -31.68
N GLN A 825 13.24 -11.48 -32.16
CA GLN A 825 13.07 -10.26 -32.98
C GLN A 825 12.64 -10.58 -34.43
N LYS A 826 12.92 -11.80 -34.91
CA LYS A 826 12.52 -12.29 -36.22
C LYS A 826 12.30 -13.80 -36.15
N LEU A 827 11.11 -14.24 -36.52
CA LEU A 827 10.80 -15.66 -36.70
C LEU A 827 11.05 -16.07 -38.15
N THR A 828 11.56 -17.29 -38.37
CA THR A 828 11.69 -17.85 -39.72
C THR A 828 11.27 -19.31 -39.74
N GLY A 829 10.20 -19.64 -40.46
CA GLY A 829 9.73 -21.01 -40.65
C GLY A 829 10.45 -21.82 -41.73
N GLY A 830 11.55 -21.28 -42.28
CA GLY A 830 12.28 -21.91 -43.37
C GLY A 830 11.43 -22.04 -44.65
N SER A 831 11.56 -23.15 -45.34
CA SER A 831 10.69 -23.56 -46.45
C SER A 831 9.44 -24.31 -45.99
N ALA A 832 9.39 -24.74 -44.72
CA ALA A 832 8.32 -25.59 -44.18
C ALA A 832 7.04 -24.84 -43.84
N VAL A 833 7.16 -23.62 -43.29
CA VAL A 833 5.99 -22.83 -42.86
C VAL A 833 6.20 -21.34 -43.08
N GLU A 834 5.11 -20.64 -43.38
CA GLU A 834 5.03 -19.18 -43.28
C GLU A 834 4.57 -18.81 -41.87
N VAL A 835 5.15 -17.79 -41.23
CA VAL A 835 4.86 -17.49 -39.81
C VAL A 835 4.59 -16.01 -39.58
N ALA A 836 3.64 -15.73 -38.70
CA ALA A 836 3.39 -14.41 -38.16
C ALA A 836 3.07 -14.51 -36.66
N SER A 837 3.46 -13.50 -35.88
CA SER A 837 3.31 -13.53 -34.43
C SER A 837 2.88 -12.19 -33.85
N TRP A 838 2.09 -12.24 -32.78
CA TRP A 838 1.66 -11.09 -32.00
C TRP A 838 1.95 -11.32 -30.54
N TYR A 839 2.36 -10.26 -29.88
CA TYR A 839 2.57 -10.22 -28.45
C TYR A 839 1.96 -8.93 -27.91
N LEU A 840 0.94 -9.04 -27.07
CA LEU A 840 0.28 -7.94 -26.41
C LEU A 840 0.52 -8.07 -24.91
N PRO A 841 1.32 -7.18 -24.30
CA PRO A 841 1.57 -7.24 -22.88
C PRO A 841 0.33 -6.81 -22.09
N ALA A 842 0.15 -7.38 -20.90
CA ALA A 842 -0.89 -6.97 -19.95
C ALA A 842 -0.74 -5.47 -19.57
N ASP A 843 -1.86 -4.79 -19.28
CA ASP A 843 -1.84 -3.40 -18.78
C ASP A 843 -1.54 -3.31 -17.26
N ALA A 844 -0.66 -4.20 -16.78
CA ALA A 844 -0.20 -4.22 -15.41
C ALA A 844 0.90 -3.16 -15.16
N PRO A 845 1.05 -2.62 -13.94
CA PRO A 845 2.06 -1.61 -13.61
C PRO A 845 3.50 -2.00 -13.93
N SER A 846 3.81 -3.31 -13.93
CA SER A 846 5.13 -3.89 -14.22
C SER A 846 5.44 -3.98 -15.72
N GLY A 847 4.43 -4.02 -16.59
CA GLY A 847 4.56 -4.01 -18.06
C GLY A 847 5.43 -5.12 -18.67
N VAL A 848 5.63 -6.23 -17.97
CA VAL A 848 6.49 -7.36 -18.36
C VAL A 848 5.82 -8.69 -18.01
N GLY A 849 5.90 -9.63 -18.95
CA GLY A 849 5.09 -10.83 -18.98
C GLY A 849 5.80 -12.17 -19.05
N GLY A 850 5.09 -13.24 -18.70
CA GLY A 850 5.55 -14.64 -18.70
C GLY A 850 5.38 -15.37 -20.05
N ASP A 851 4.46 -14.89 -20.88
CA ASP A 851 4.15 -15.45 -22.20
C ASP A 851 5.31 -15.41 -23.20
N TRP A 852 5.44 -16.47 -24.01
CA TRP A 852 6.43 -16.52 -25.07
C TRP A 852 6.10 -17.51 -26.19
N PHE A 853 6.80 -17.36 -27.30
CA PHE A 853 6.78 -18.27 -28.43
C PHE A 853 8.15 -18.32 -29.11
N ASP A 854 8.40 -19.39 -29.87
CA ASP A 854 9.57 -19.47 -30.76
C ASP A 854 9.29 -20.35 -31.98
N VAL A 855 10.08 -20.17 -33.03
CA VAL A 855 10.05 -20.98 -34.26
C VAL A 855 11.48 -21.43 -34.54
N ILE A 856 11.73 -22.74 -34.38
CA ILE A 856 13.07 -23.31 -34.36
C ILE A 856 13.25 -24.23 -35.59
N PRO A 857 14.14 -23.90 -36.54
CA PRO A 857 14.49 -24.80 -37.62
C PRO A 857 15.19 -26.07 -37.10
N LEU A 858 14.70 -27.24 -37.52
CA LEU A 858 15.22 -28.56 -37.16
C LEU A 858 15.91 -29.22 -38.35
N SER A 859 16.46 -30.42 -38.16
CA SER A 859 17.02 -31.22 -39.25
C SER A 859 15.97 -31.67 -40.27
N GLY A 860 16.39 -31.90 -41.52
CA GLY A 860 15.51 -32.42 -42.56
C GLY A 860 14.49 -31.41 -43.10
N ALA A 861 14.83 -30.12 -43.07
CA ALA A 861 13.92 -28.99 -43.39
C ALA A 861 12.68 -28.89 -42.48
N ARG A 862 12.63 -29.64 -41.38
CA ARG A 862 11.52 -29.60 -40.41
C ARG A 862 11.59 -28.32 -39.57
N VAL A 863 10.47 -27.98 -38.93
CA VAL A 863 10.37 -26.81 -38.07
C VAL A 863 9.64 -27.16 -36.79
N ALA A 864 10.14 -26.65 -35.66
CA ALA A 864 9.45 -26.67 -34.39
C ALA A 864 8.74 -25.33 -34.13
N LEU A 865 7.49 -25.41 -33.68
CA LEU A 865 6.66 -24.32 -33.23
C LEU A 865 6.44 -24.47 -31.72
N VAL A 866 6.66 -23.40 -30.98
CA VAL A 866 6.58 -23.42 -29.51
C VAL A 866 5.78 -22.24 -29.01
N VAL A 867 4.92 -22.48 -28.03
CA VAL A 867 4.27 -21.47 -27.22
C VAL A 867 4.32 -21.92 -25.76
N GLY A 868 4.45 -20.98 -24.84
CA GLY A 868 4.40 -21.29 -23.42
C GLY A 868 4.07 -20.05 -22.59
N ASP A 869 3.71 -20.33 -21.35
CA ASP A 869 3.35 -19.32 -20.36
C ASP A 869 3.98 -19.69 -19.00
N VAL A 870 4.38 -18.66 -18.26
CA VAL A 870 4.98 -18.77 -16.93
C VAL A 870 4.05 -18.09 -15.94
N VAL A 871 3.67 -18.81 -14.89
CA VAL A 871 2.75 -18.32 -13.87
C VAL A 871 3.25 -17.01 -13.23
N GLY A 872 2.42 -15.97 -13.32
CA GLY A 872 2.65 -14.66 -12.71
C GLY A 872 3.21 -13.61 -13.66
N HIS A 873 3.26 -12.36 -13.20
CA HIS A 873 3.64 -11.21 -14.02
C HIS A 873 4.85 -10.45 -13.42
N GLY A 874 5.64 -9.78 -14.27
CA GLY A 874 6.78 -8.96 -13.87
C GLY A 874 8.16 -9.55 -14.23
N MET A 875 9.22 -8.94 -13.69
CA MET A 875 10.60 -9.27 -14.10
C MET A 875 11.02 -10.72 -13.84
N ASN A 876 10.52 -11.33 -12.76
CA ASN A 876 10.83 -12.73 -12.45
C ASN A 876 10.22 -13.68 -13.49
N ALA A 877 8.95 -13.48 -13.87
CA ALA A 877 8.27 -14.26 -14.90
C ALA A 877 8.98 -14.17 -16.25
N ALA A 878 9.37 -12.96 -16.69
CA ALA A 878 10.12 -12.81 -17.94
C ALA A 878 11.52 -13.43 -17.91
N THR A 879 12.19 -13.42 -16.75
CA THR A 879 13.50 -14.08 -16.60
C THR A 879 13.37 -15.60 -16.70
N THR A 880 12.36 -16.17 -16.04
CA THR A 880 12.02 -17.59 -16.12
C THR A 880 11.63 -17.99 -17.55
N MET A 881 10.79 -17.19 -18.21
CA MET A 881 10.45 -17.35 -19.62
C MET A 881 11.69 -17.39 -20.52
N GLY A 882 12.62 -16.44 -20.35
CA GLY A 882 13.85 -16.39 -21.13
C GLY A 882 14.73 -17.63 -20.94
N ARG A 883 14.76 -18.19 -19.73
CA ARG A 883 15.46 -19.45 -19.42
C ARG A 883 14.76 -20.65 -20.07
N LEU A 884 13.44 -20.79 -19.92
CA LEU A 884 12.66 -21.89 -20.53
C LEU A 884 12.78 -21.88 -22.05
N ARG A 885 12.62 -20.71 -22.68
CA ARG A 885 12.82 -20.55 -24.12
C ARG A 885 14.22 -20.99 -24.57
N THR A 886 15.24 -20.61 -23.83
CA THR A 886 16.64 -21.01 -24.12
C THR A 886 16.83 -22.51 -23.93
N ALA A 887 16.23 -23.11 -22.90
CA ALA A 887 16.28 -24.54 -22.64
C ALA A 887 15.59 -25.33 -23.76
N VAL A 888 14.36 -24.94 -24.15
CA VAL A 888 13.64 -25.56 -25.28
C VAL A 888 14.44 -25.46 -26.57
N ARG A 889 15.03 -24.30 -26.86
CA ARG A 889 15.88 -24.16 -28.05
C ARG A 889 17.11 -25.06 -28.02
N THR A 890 17.69 -25.27 -26.84
CA THR A 890 18.84 -26.16 -26.64
C THR A 890 18.44 -27.63 -26.83
N LEU A 891 17.32 -28.04 -26.25
CA LEU A 891 16.78 -29.41 -26.38
C LEU A 891 16.30 -29.70 -27.81
N ALA A 892 15.69 -28.72 -28.48
CA ALA A 892 15.24 -28.84 -29.86
C ALA A 892 16.41 -29.10 -30.83
N ASN A 893 17.60 -28.52 -30.56
CA ASN A 893 18.80 -28.80 -31.34
C ASN A 893 19.31 -30.24 -31.22
N LEU A 894 18.83 -31.01 -30.23
CA LEU A 894 19.11 -32.44 -30.09
C LEU A 894 18.14 -33.30 -30.92
N ASP A 895 17.20 -32.70 -31.66
CA ASP A 895 16.20 -33.39 -32.49
C ASP A 895 15.35 -34.42 -31.71
N LEU A 896 15.08 -34.14 -30.43
CA LEU A 896 14.23 -34.97 -29.58
C LEU A 896 12.76 -34.94 -30.05
N PRO A 897 12.02 -36.06 -29.93
CA PRO A 897 10.57 -36.05 -30.15
C PRO A 897 9.87 -35.16 -29.10
N PRO A 898 8.68 -34.62 -29.40
CA PRO A 898 8.00 -33.65 -28.53
C PRO A 898 7.78 -34.11 -27.08
N ASP A 899 7.41 -35.37 -26.87
CA ASP A 899 7.18 -35.96 -25.56
C ASP A 899 8.47 -36.08 -24.72
N GLU A 900 9.57 -36.57 -25.31
CA GLU A 900 10.86 -36.62 -24.63
C GLU A 900 11.44 -35.23 -24.36
N LEU A 901 11.24 -34.28 -25.28
CA LEU A 901 11.68 -32.89 -25.09
C LEU A 901 10.98 -32.27 -23.88
N LEU A 902 9.67 -32.44 -23.76
CA LEU A 902 8.91 -31.94 -22.60
C LEU A 902 9.32 -32.65 -21.31
N ALA A 903 9.60 -33.96 -21.35
CA ALA A 903 10.11 -34.69 -20.19
C ALA A 903 11.48 -34.14 -19.72
N HIS A 904 12.41 -33.91 -20.64
CA HIS A 904 13.69 -33.29 -20.32
C HIS A 904 13.56 -31.85 -19.85
N LEU A 905 12.61 -31.10 -20.38
CA LEU A 905 12.31 -29.75 -19.91
C LEU A 905 11.76 -29.77 -18.47
N ASP A 906 10.86 -30.72 -18.16
CA ASP A 906 10.31 -30.93 -16.81
C ASP A 906 11.42 -31.32 -15.81
N ASP A 907 12.31 -32.25 -16.18
CA ASP A 907 13.48 -32.63 -15.37
C ASP A 907 14.42 -31.44 -15.11
N LEU A 908 14.65 -30.58 -16.11
CA LEU A 908 15.45 -29.36 -15.95
C LEU A 908 14.79 -28.40 -14.98
N VAL A 909 13.46 -28.23 -15.05
CA VAL A 909 12.70 -27.37 -14.12
C VAL A 909 12.77 -27.93 -12.69
N ILE A 910 12.54 -29.22 -12.50
CA ILE A 910 12.65 -29.91 -11.20
C ILE A 910 14.07 -29.80 -10.64
N GLY A 911 15.09 -30.00 -11.49
CA GLY A 911 16.50 -29.92 -11.11
C GLY A 911 16.96 -28.52 -10.74
N VAL A 912 16.43 -27.48 -11.38
CA VAL A 912 16.69 -26.06 -11.01
C VAL A 912 16.05 -25.72 -9.67
N ILE A 913 14.88 -26.29 -9.36
CA ILE A 913 14.20 -26.12 -8.06
C ILE A 913 14.96 -26.86 -6.94
N GLY A 914 15.48 -28.07 -7.21
CA GLY A 914 16.18 -28.90 -6.20
C GLY A 914 17.65 -28.54 -5.95
N ALA A 915 18.28 -27.73 -6.80
CA ALA A 915 19.69 -27.35 -6.64
C ALA A 915 19.93 -26.23 -5.58
N ASP A 916 18.89 -25.51 -5.17
CA ASP A 916 18.99 -24.45 -4.15
C ASP A 916 18.85 -24.94 -2.70
N ASP A 917 18.53 -26.22 -2.47
CA ASP A 917 18.36 -26.79 -1.12
C ASP A 917 19.70 -27.12 -0.38
N GLY A 918 20.85 -26.72 -0.93
CA GLY A 918 22.19 -27.09 -0.44
C GLY A 918 23.02 -26.01 0.26
N ASN A 919 22.63 -24.73 0.21
CA ASN A 919 23.39 -23.62 0.82
C ASN A 919 22.52 -22.79 1.76
N GLU A 920 23.10 -22.38 2.90
CA GLU A 920 22.46 -21.52 3.90
C GLU A 920 21.78 -20.28 3.27
N PRO A 921 20.56 -19.91 3.69
CA PRO A 921 19.84 -18.79 3.10
C PRO A 921 20.46 -17.46 3.54
N THR A 922 21.29 -16.88 2.67
CA THR A 922 21.73 -15.49 2.77
C THR A 922 20.74 -14.58 2.04
N GLY A 923 19.97 -13.80 2.81
CA GLY A 923 19.38 -12.50 2.46
C GLY A 923 18.64 -12.30 1.12
N ASP A 924 17.34 -11.98 1.21
CA ASP A 924 16.53 -11.22 0.25
C ASP A 924 16.85 -11.40 -1.25
N GLY A 925 16.28 -12.44 -1.88
CA GLY A 925 16.23 -12.50 -3.36
C GLY A 925 15.66 -13.77 -3.99
N ASP A 926 15.98 -14.96 -3.47
CA ASP A 926 15.83 -16.21 -4.24
C ASP A 926 14.55 -17.04 -4.00
N GLU A 927 13.83 -16.88 -2.88
CA GLU A 927 12.61 -17.66 -2.60
C GLU A 927 11.49 -17.44 -3.65
N THR A 928 11.49 -16.30 -4.35
CA THR A 928 10.51 -16.01 -5.41
C THR A 928 10.82 -16.65 -6.76
N LEU A 929 12.05 -17.11 -7.01
CA LEU A 929 12.43 -17.70 -8.30
C LEU A 929 11.94 -19.13 -8.42
N GLY A 930 12.12 -19.97 -7.40
CA GLY A 930 11.66 -21.37 -7.39
C GLY A 930 10.13 -21.50 -7.54
N ALA A 931 9.37 -20.58 -6.94
CA ALA A 931 7.91 -20.55 -7.04
C ALA A 931 7.40 -20.13 -8.44
N ALA A 932 8.16 -19.34 -9.20
CA ALA A 932 7.78 -18.92 -10.57
C ALA A 932 7.98 -20.03 -11.62
N PHE A 933 8.84 -21.03 -11.33
CA PHE A 933 9.03 -22.19 -12.21
C PHE A 933 7.91 -23.23 -12.07
N LEU A 934 7.28 -23.32 -10.90
CA LEU A 934 6.21 -24.26 -10.60
C LEU A 934 4.92 -23.87 -11.33
N GLY A 935 4.51 -24.69 -12.29
CA GLY A 935 3.24 -24.50 -13.00
C GLY A 935 3.35 -23.85 -14.38
N ALA A 936 4.57 -23.62 -14.90
CA ALA A 936 4.74 -23.13 -16.27
C ALA A 936 4.14 -24.12 -17.30
N THR A 937 3.52 -23.58 -18.35
CA THR A 937 2.89 -24.37 -19.41
C THR A 937 3.69 -24.26 -20.72
N CYS A 938 3.66 -25.31 -21.53
CA CYS A 938 4.36 -25.33 -22.81
C CYS A 938 3.66 -26.26 -23.81
N LEU A 939 3.56 -25.83 -25.07
CA LEU A 939 3.19 -26.68 -26.20
C LEU A 939 4.33 -26.67 -27.21
N TYR A 940 4.73 -27.87 -27.62
CA TYR A 940 5.81 -28.08 -28.60
C TYR A 940 5.28 -28.91 -29.78
N ALA A 941 5.41 -28.38 -30.98
CA ALA A 941 4.94 -29.00 -32.22
C ALA A 941 6.05 -29.07 -33.26
N VAL A 942 6.22 -30.21 -33.91
CA VAL A 942 7.21 -30.43 -34.99
C VAL A 942 6.47 -30.73 -36.29
N TYR A 943 6.63 -29.87 -37.29
CA TYR A 943 6.09 -30.08 -38.62
C TYR A 943 7.18 -30.53 -39.60
N ASP A 944 6.92 -31.63 -40.31
CA ASP A 944 7.74 -32.14 -41.39
C ASP A 944 7.10 -31.82 -42.76
N PRO A 945 7.70 -30.91 -43.56
CA PRO A 945 7.16 -30.52 -44.86
C PRO A 945 7.33 -31.58 -45.94
N VAL A 946 8.11 -32.64 -45.70
CA VAL A 946 8.28 -33.76 -46.64
C VAL A 946 7.16 -34.78 -46.48
N SER A 947 6.90 -35.19 -45.24
CA SER A 947 5.85 -36.17 -44.95
C SER A 947 4.48 -35.55 -44.69
N SER A 948 4.40 -34.22 -44.59
CA SER A 948 3.20 -33.47 -44.20
C SER A 948 2.66 -33.85 -42.82
N ARG A 949 3.52 -34.39 -41.94
CA ARG A 949 3.15 -34.83 -40.59
C ARG A 949 3.55 -33.78 -39.56
N CYS A 950 2.64 -33.52 -38.63
CA CYS A 950 2.83 -32.66 -37.48
C CYS A 950 2.72 -33.50 -36.21
N THR A 951 3.77 -33.53 -35.39
CA THR A 951 3.81 -34.22 -34.11
C THR A 951 3.78 -33.18 -32.99
N LEU A 952 2.84 -33.28 -32.04
CA LEU A 952 2.63 -32.28 -31.00
C LEU A 952 2.52 -32.92 -29.63
N ALA A 953 3.06 -32.26 -28.60
CA ALA A 953 2.84 -32.59 -27.20
C ALA A 953 2.63 -31.30 -26.39
N ARG A 954 1.92 -31.41 -25.26
CA ARG A 954 1.63 -30.26 -24.38
C ARG A 954 1.80 -30.59 -22.89
N ALA A 955 2.38 -29.65 -22.16
CA ALA A 955 2.52 -29.63 -20.72
C ALA A 955 1.61 -28.52 -20.15
N GLY A 956 0.42 -28.88 -19.67
CA GLY A 956 -0.56 -27.96 -19.08
C GLY A 956 -1.17 -26.91 -20.01
N HIS A 957 -0.67 -26.74 -21.23
CA HIS A 957 -1.02 -25.65 -22.14
C HIS A 957 -2.33 -25.90 -22.92
N LEU A 958 -2.92 -24.84 -23.48
CA LEU A 958 -4.14 -24.91 -24.27
C LEU A 958 -3.91 -25.66 -25.61
N PRO A 959 -4.93 -26.38 -26.13
CA PRO A 959 -4.81 -27.13 -27.37
C PRO A 959 -4.76 -26.19 -28.59
N PRO A 960 -4.02 -26.54 -29.66
CA PRO A 960 -3.88 -25.66 -30.82
C PRO A 960 -5.13 -25.70 -31.70
N VAL A 961 -5.38 -24.60 -32.41
CA VAL A 961 -6.44 -24.53 -33.43
C VAL A 961 -5.83 -24.77 -34.79
N ILE A 962 -6.40 -25.70 -35.57
CA ILE A 962 -5.98 -26.02 -36.93
C ILE A 962 -7.09 -25.64 -37.88
N VAL A 963 -6.80 -24.78 -38.86
CA VAL A 963 -7.73 -24.44 -39.94
C VAL A 963 -7.26 -25.08 -41.23
N ASN A 964 -8.07 -25.99 -41.75
CA ASN A 964 -7.80 -26.64 -43.02
C ASN A 964 -8.07 -25.68 -44.20
N PRO A 965 -7.47 -25.94 -45.38
CA PRO A 965 -7.70 -25.12 -46.58
C PRO A 965 -9.17 -25.04 -47.03
N ASP A 966 -10.01 -25.99 -46.60
CA ASP A 966 -11.46 -26.00 -46.84
C ASP A 966 -12.24 -25.01 -45.94
N GLY A 967 -11.54 -24.31 -45.04
CA GLY A 967 -12.13 -23.33 -44.11
C GLY A 967 -12.66 -23.95 -42.82
N ARG A 968 -12.45 -25.26 -42.57
CA ARG A 968 -12.85 -25.90 -41.33
C ARG A 968 -11.80 -25.69 -40.24
N ALA A 969 -12.21 -25.10 -39.11
CA ALA A 969 -11.40 -25.02 -37.90
C ALA A 969 -11.68 -26.22 -36.98
N ASP A 970 -10.64 -26.97 -36.63
CA ASP A 970 -10.67 -28.07 -35.68
C ASP A 970 -9.75 -27.74 -34.49
N LEU A 971 -10.28 -27.86 -33.26
CA LEU A 971 -9.46 -27.84 -32.05
C LEU A 971 -8.82 -29.22 -31.91
N LEU A 972 -7.48 -29.29 -31.86
CA LEU A 972 -6.82 -30.58 -31.81
C LEU A 972 -6.88 -31.17 -30.39
N ASP A 973 -7.60 -32.28 -30.24
CA ASP A 973 -7.66 -33.03 -28.98
C ASP A 973 -6.30 -33.72 -28.71
N LEU A 974 -5.50 -33.08 -27.85
CA LEU A 974 -4.19 -33.55 -27.40
C LEU A 974 -4.31 -34.04 -25.95
N PRO A 975 -3.71 -35.19 -25.58
CA PRO A 975 -3.60 -35.61 -24.18
C PRO A 975 -3.05 -34.47 -23.31
N ALA A 976 -3.69 -34.23 -22.17
CA ALA A 976 -3.27 -33.18 -21.25
C ALA A 976 -2.14 -33.70 -20.36
N GLY A 977 -0.90 -33.28 -20.62
CA GLY A 977 0.20 -33.44 -19.68
C GLY A 977 0.09 -32.43 -18.53
N PRO A 978 0.69 -32.71 -17.36
CA PRO A 978 0.73 -31.74 -16.25
C PRO A 978 1.54 -30.49 -16.64
N PRO A 979 1.31 -29.34 -15.99
CA PRO A 979 2.26 -28.23 -16.04
C PRO A 979 3.67 -28.65 -15.61
N LEU A 980 4.68 -27.95 -16.12
CA LEU A 980 6.09 -28.22 -15.83
C LEU A 980 6.40 -28.02 -14.33
N GLY A 981 7.31 -28.83 -13.80
CA GLY A 981 7.75 -28.83 -12.41
C GLY A 981 6.91 -29.67 -11.46
N LEU A 982 5.85 -30.33 -11.94
CA LEU A 982 4.98 -31.17 -11.10
C LEU A 982 5.43 -32.64 -11.04
N GLY A 983 6.15 -33.18 -12.04
CA GLY A 983 6.87 -34.46 -11.92
C GLY A 983 6.06 -35.75 -11.71
N TYR A 984 4.72 -35.72 -11.87
CA TYR A 984 3.86 -36.88 -11.54
C TYR A 984 3.37 -37.72 -12.73
N LEU A 985 3.44 -37.24 -13.99
CA LEU A 985 2.87 -37.91 -15.17
C LEU A 985 3.74 -37.71 -16.43
N PRO A 986 3.88 -38.73 -17.31
CA PRO A 986 4.60 -38.59 -18.57
C PRO A 986 3.81 -37.75 -19.59
N PHE A 987 4.53 -37.11 -20.52
CA PHE A 987 3.94 -36.40 -21.66
C PHE A 987 3.70 -37.38 -22.82
N GLU A 988 2.60 -37.17 -23.56
CA GLU A 988 2.25 -37.99 -24.73
C GLU A 988 2.22 -37.10 -25.98
N SER A 989 2.75 -37.62 -27.09
CA SER A 989 2.75 -36.94 -28.38
C SER A 989 1.68 -37.52 -29.32
N VAL A 990 1.03 -36.64 -30.08
CA VAL A 990 0.03 -37.00 -31.10
C VAL A 990 0.55 -36.59 -32.46
N GLU A 991 0.37 -37.48 -33.44
CA GLU A 991 0.75 -37.24 -34.82
C GLU A 991 -0.48 -37.01 -35.72
N ARG A 992 -0.44 -35.94 -36.51
CA ARG A 992 -1.49 -35.55 -37.45
C ARG A 992 -0.91 -35.22 -38.82
N GLU A 993 -1.57 -35.68 -39.86
CA GLU A 993 -1.27 -35.28 -41.23
C GLU A 993 -1.98 -33.96 -41.53
N LEU A 994 -1.24 -32.96 -42.01
CA LEU A 994 -1.75 -31.63 -42.32
C LEU A 994 -1.59 -31.37 -43.81
N THR A 995 -2.68 -31.03 -44.49
CA THR A 995 -2.64 -30.64 -45.89
C THR A 995 -1.79 -29.39 -46.10
N GLU A 996 -1.26 -29.21 -47.31
CA GLU A 996 -0.60 -27.96 -47.68
C GLU A 996 -1.55 -26.77 -47.51
N GLY A 997 -1.05 -25.67 -46.94
CA GLY A 997 -1.84 -24.46 -46.71
C GLY A 997 -2.69 -24.45 -45.44
N SER A 998 -2.70 -25.55 -44.65
CA SER A 998 -3.31 -25.59 -43.32
C SER A 998 -2.68 -24.53 -42.39
N LEU A 999 -3.51 -23.85 -41.61
CA LEU A 999 -3.09 -22.84 -40.65
C LEU A 999 -3.09 -23.43 -39.24
N ILE A 1000 -1.94 -23.41 -38.58
CA ILE A 1000 -1.75 -23.79 -37.17
C ILE A 1000 -1.72 -22.50 -36.35
N ALA A 1001 -2.59 -22.39 -35.35
CA ALA A 1001 -2.62 -21.29 -34.40
C ALA A 1001 -2.25 -21.79 -33.00
N LEU A 1002 -1.14 -21.28 -32.47
CA LEU A 1002 -0.68 -21.44 -31.10
C LEU A 1002 -0.91 -20.12 -30.36
N TYR A 1003 -1.45 -20.17 -29.14
CA TYR A 1003 -1.87 -18.98 -28.40
C TYR A 1003 -1.84 -19.24 -26.90
N THR A 1004 -1.75 -18.17 -26.12
CA THR A 1004 -1.85 -18.20 -24.66
C THR A 1004 -3.26 -17.85 -24.19
N ASP A 1005 -3.53 -18.08 -22.90
CA ASP A 1005 -4.84 -17.88 -22.30
C ASP A 1005 -5.30 -16.41 -22.34
N GLY A 1006 -4.40 -15.43 -22.17
CA GLY A 1006 -4.76 -14.01 -22.21
C GLY A 1006 -5.31 -13.51 -23.55
N LEU A 1007 -5.22 -14.30 -24.62
CA LEU A 1007 -5.92 -14.01 -25.88
C LEU A 1007 -7.41 -14.41 -25.84
N ILE A 1008 -7.77 -15.46 -25.09
CA ILE A 1008 -9.12 -16.05 -25.08
C ILE A 1008 -9.87 -15.80 -23.76
N GLU A 1009 -9.16 -15.64 -22.66
CA GLU A 1009 -9.69 -15.38 -21.32
C GLU A 1009 -9.92 -13.88 -21.10
N SER A 1010 -11.09 -13.56 -20.55
CA SER A 1010 -11.39 -12.21 -20.04
C SER A 1010 -12.31 -12.33 -18.84
N PHE A 1011 -12.28 -11.36 -17.92
CA PHE A 1011 -13.07 -11.37 -16.66
C PHE A 1011 -14.58 -11.64 -16.84
N HIS A 1012 -15.10 -11.52 -18.06
CA HIS A 1012 -16.51 -11.70 -18.40
C HIS A 1012 -16.81 -12.86 -19.36
N ARG A 1013 -15.82 -13.68 -19.75
CA ARG A 1013 -16.02 -14.75 -20.75
C ARG A 1013 -15.35 -16.06 -20.36
N ASP A 1014 -16.07 -17.13 -20.66
CA ASP A 1014 -15.61 -18.51 -20.54
C ASP A 1014 -14.62 -18.87 -21.66
N ILE A 1015 -13.67 -19.76 -21.36
CA ILE A 1015 -12.58 -20.22 -22.23
C ILE A 1015 -13.14 -20.82 -23.53
N ASP A 1016 -14.16 -21.67 -23.43
CA ASP A 1016 -14.76 -22.36 -24.57
C ASP A 1016 -15.36 -21.39 -25.61
N VAL A 1017 -15.89 -20.26 -25.14
CA VAL A 1017 -16.43 -19.20 -26.00
C VAL A 1017 -15.30 -18.44 -26.70
N GLY A 1018 -14.19 -18.20 -26.01
CA GLY A 1018 -12.98 -17.61 -26.59
C GLY A 1018 -12.39 -18.50 -27.69
N LEU A 1019 -12.26 -19.80 -27.42
CA LEU A 1019 -11.77 -20.81 -28.36
C LEU A 1019 -12.62 -20.89 -29.63
N SER A 1020 -13.94 -20.96 -29.47
CA SER A 1020 -14.88 -21.02 -30.61
C SER A 1020 -14.75 -19.78 -31.49
N ARG A 1021 -14.64 -18.58 -30.90
CA ARG A 1021 -14.48 -17.32 -31.64
C ARG A 1021 -13.14 -17.22 -32.36
N LEU A 1022 -12.06 -17.71 -31.75
CA LEU A 1022 -10.75 -17.77 -32.41
C LEU A 1022 -10.85 -18.67 -33.65
N GLY A 1023 -11.43 -19.86 -33.51
CA GLY A 1023 -11.70 -20.77 -34.62
C GLY A 1023 -12.52 -20.12 -35.74
N ASP A 1024 -13.67 -19.52 -35.40
CA ASP A 1024 -14.55 -18.83 -36.35
C ASP A 1024 -13.84 -17.68 -37.08
N THR A 1025 -13.00 -16.92 -36.37
CA THR A 1025 -12.30 -15.77 -36.94
C THR A 1025 -11.19 -16.18 -37.89
N LEU A 1026 -10.47 -17.25 -37.58
CA LEU A 1026 -9.42 -17.82 -38.42
C LEU A 1026 -10.01 -18.57 -39.64
N ALA A 1027 -11.19 -19.18 -39.49
CA ALA A 1027 -11.92 -19.86 -40.56
C ALA A 1027 -12.65 -18.91 -41.52
N ALA A 1028 -12.90 -17.66 -41.11
CA ALA A 1028 -13.66 -16.71 -41.89
C ALA A 1028 -13.01 -16.42 -43.25
N PRO A 1029 -13.75 -16.48 -44.38
CA PRO A 1029 -13.25 -16.08 -45.69
C PRO A 1029 -12.71 -14.65 -45.61
N GLY A 1030 -11.45 -14.45 -45.99
CA GLY A 1030 -10.75 -13.24 -45.62
C GLY A 1030 -9.34 -13.11 -46.20
N PRO A 1031 -8.52 -12.20 -45.64
CA PRO A 1031 -7.26 -11.76 -46.23
C PRO A 1031 -6.27 -12.90 -46.52
N THR A 1032 -5.44 -12.70 -47.54
CA THR A 1032 -4.48 -13.71 -48.01
C THR A 1032 -3.20 -13.76 -47.17
N THR A 1033 -2.87 -12.70 -46.44
CA THR A 1033 -1.63 -12.60 -45.64
C THR A 1033 -1.85 -13.03 -44.20
N LEU A 1034 -0.83 -13.65 -43.59
CA LEU A 1034 -0.91 -14.05 -42.19
C LEU A 1034 -1.05 -12.84 -41.25
N GLU A 1035 -0.40 -11.72 -41.57
CA GLU A 1035 -0.41 -10.51 -40.77
C GLU A 1035 -1.82 -9.92 -40.60
N GLU A 1036 -2.61 -9.94 -41.67
CA GLU A 1036 -3.99 -9.44 -41.63
C GLU A 1036 -4.93 -10.42 -40.92
N ILE A 1037 -4.73 -11.74 -41.10
CA ILE A 1037 -5.49 -12.78 -40.39
C ILE A 1037 -5.29 -12.65 -38.88
N GLY A 1038 -4.04 -12.57 -38.41
CA GLY A 1038 -3.76 -12.45 -36.99
C GLY A 1038 -4.17 -11.11 -36.40
N ARG A 1039 -4.03 -10.00 -37.14
CA ARG A 1039 -4.57 -8.70 -36.71
C ARG A 1039 -6.08 -8.78 -36.47
N LYS A 1040 -6.82 -9.36 -37.42
CA LYS A 1040 -8.27 -9.56 -37.31
C LYS A 1040 -8.64 -10.45 -36.13
N ALA A 1041 -7.87 -11.51 -35.88
CA ALA A 1041 -8.07 -12.39 -34.72
C ALA A 1041 -7.87 -11.64 -33.40
N VAL A 1042 -6.77 -10.89 -33.27
CA VAL A 1042 -6.47 -10.05 -32.09
C VAL A 1042 -7.56 -9.00 -31.87
N ASP A 1043 -7.95 -8.26 -32.90
CA ASP A 1043 -8.98 -7.20 -32.81
C ASP A 1043 -10.38 -7.76 -32.50
N ALA A 1044 -10.69 -8.99 -32.94
CA ALA A 1044 -11.97 -9.65 -32.67
C ALA A 1044 -12.06 -10.20 -31.23
N LEU A 1045 -10.93 -10.65 -30.69
CA LEU A 1045 -10.86 -11.27 -29.36
C LEU A 1045 -10.65 -10.22 -28.25
N LEU A 1046 -9.83 -9.20 -28.50
CA LEU A 1046 -9.49 -8.15 -27.54
C LEU A 1046 -10.18 -6.83 -27.87
N THR A 1047 -11.11 -6.39 -27.02
CA THR A 1047 -11.81 -5.09 -27.14
C THR A 1047 -11.11 -3.95 -26.38
N GLY A 1048 -9.94 -4.22 -25.80
CA GLY A 1048 -9.15 -3.30 -24.96
C GLY A 1048 -7.80 -3.95 -24.59
N PRO A 1049 -7.00 -3.32 -23.70
CA PRO A 1049 -5.76 -3.93 -23.21
C PRO A 1049 -6.07 -5.28 -22.54
N PRO A 1050 -5.29 -6.33 -22.80
CA PRO A 1050 -5.55 -7.64 -22.21
C PRO A 1050 -5.28 -7.60 -20.70
N SER A 1051 -6.07 -8.38 -19.94
CA SER A 1051 -5.91 -8.50 -18.48
C SER A 1051 -4.69 -9.32 -18.07
N ASP A 1052 -4.26 -10.21 -18.96
CA ASP A 1052 -3.01 -10.95 -18.88
C ASP A 1052 -2.19 -10.72 -20.17
N ASP A 1053 -0.97 -11.23 -20.24
CA ASP A 1053 -0.22 -11.21 -21.50
C ASP A 1053 -0.93 -12.09 -22.55
N ALA A 1054 -0.85 -11.69 -23.81
CA ALA A 1054 -1.45 -12.43 -24.90
C ALA A 1054 -0.44 -12.64 -26.02
N ALA A 1055 -0.15 -13.89 -26.32
CA ALA A 1055 0.66 -14.32 -27.44
C ALA A 1055 -0.20 -15.06 -28.49
N LEU A 1056 0.09 -14.81 -29.76
CA LEU A 1056 -0.48 -15.55 -30.89
C LEU A 1056 0.63 -15.84 -31.90
N LEU A 1057 0.85 -17.10 -32.22
CA LEU A 1057 1.75 -17.57 -33.27
C LEU A 1057 0.92 -18.31 -34.33
N LEU A 1058 0.90 -17.77 -35.54
CA LEU A 1058 0.28 -18.37 -36.71
C LEU A 1058 1.36 -18.98 -37.61
N ALA A 1059 1.14 -20.22 -38.04
CA ALA A 1059 2.00 -20.92 -38.99
C ALA A 1059 1.18 -21.56 -40.12
N ARG A 1060 1.41 -21.18 -41.38
CA ARG A 1060 0.80 -21.81 -42.55
C ARG A 1060 1.73 -22.87 -43.13
N THR A 1061 1.25 -24.10 -43.24
CA THR A 1061 2.03 -25.24 -43.74
C THR A 1061 2.35 -25.09 -45.23
N ARG A 1062 3.56 -25.51 -45.60
CA ARG A 1062 4.02 -25.66 -46.98
C ARG A 1062 4.57 -27.07 -47.16
N VAL A 1063 4.40 -27.63 -48.35
CA VAL A 1063 4.96 -28.94 -48.68
C VAL A 1063 6.17 -28.74 -49.58
N LEU A 1064 7.25 -29.47 -49.32
CA LEU A 1064 8.40 -29.45 -50.22
C LEU A 1064 8.01 -30.14 -51.53
N ALA A 1065 8.14 -29.43 -52.64
CA ALA A 1065 7.80 -29.94 -53.96
C ALA A 1065 8.58 -31.22 -54.29
N GLN A 1066 7.95 -32.14 -55.03
CA GLN A 1066 8.52 -33.46 -55.35
C GLN A 1066 9.82 -33.37 -56.16
N ASP A 1067 10.07 -32.25 -56.86
CA ASP A 1067 11.34 -32.00 -57.56
C ASP A 1067 12.50 -31.65 -56.61
N ARG A 1068 12.23 -31.47 -55.31
CA ARG A 1068 13.23 -31.12 -54.28
C ARG A 1068 13.50 -32.23 -53.29
N VAL A 1069 12.76 -33.34 -53.34
CA VAL A 1069 12.93 -34.47 -52.43
C VAL A 1069 12.89 -35.77 -53.20
N VAL A 1070 13.86 -36.63 -52.94
CA VAL A 1070 13.83 -38.01 -53.44
C VAL A 1070 14.13 -38.99 -52.32
N CYS A 1071 13.45 -40.13 -52.33
CA CYS A 1071 13.60 -41.18 -51.33
C CYS A 1071 13.70 -42.53 -52.05
N TRP A 1072 14.66 -43.35 -51.65
CA TRP A 1072 14.88 -44.69 -52.17
C TRP A 1072 14.93 -45.71 -51.03
N ASP A 1073 14.15 -46.78 -51.16
CA ASP A 1073 14.28 -47.95 -50.29
C ASP A 1073 15.41 -48.84 -50.79
N LEU A 1074 16.36 -49.14 -49.91
CA LEU A 1074 17.57 -49.88 -50.22
C LEU A 1074 17.51 -51.28 -49.59
N PRO A 1075 17.83 -52.35 -50.33
CA PRO A 1075 17.93 -53.68 -49.74
C PRO A 1075 19.13 -53.74 -48.77
N SER A 1076 18.99 -54.46 -47.66
CA SER A 1076 20.05 -54.62 -46.64
C SER A 1076 21.17 -55.58 -47.07
N VAL A 1077 21.76 -55.36 -48.24
CA VAL A 1077 22.86 -56.16 -48.81
C VAL A 1077 24.05 -55.26 -49.18
N PRO A 1078 25.31 -55.71 -49.03
CA PRO A 1078 26.48 -54.85 -49.29
C PRO A 1078 26.56 -54.25 -50.71
N THR A 1079 25.96 -54.89 -51.71
CA THR A 1079 25.91 -54.38 -53.09
C THR A 1079 25.07 -53.10 -53.23
N ALA A 1080 24.13 -52.85 -52.31
CA ALA A 1080 23.26 -51.67 -52.32
C ALA A 1080 24.02 -50.35 -52.10
N VAL A 1081 25.22 -50.37 -51.51
CA VAL A 1081 26.03 -49.16 -51.30
C VAL A 1081 26.48 -48.54 -52.63
N ALA A 1082 26.88 -49.37 -53.60
CA ALA A 1082 27.29 -48.88 -54.91
C ALA A 1082 26.09 -48.31 -55.70
N GLU A 1083 24.93 -48.96 -55.57
CA GLU A 1083 23.67 -48.49 -56.16
C GLU A 1083 23.23 -47.15 -55.54
N ALA A 1084 23.29 -47.01 -54.22
CA ALA A 1084 22.95 -45.80 -53.49
C ALA A 1084 23.80 -44.59 -53.92
N ARG A 1085 25.12 -44.77 -54.10
CA ARG A 1085 25.99 -43.73 -54.68
C ARG A 1085 25.53 -43.34 -56.08
N GLY A 1086 25.32 -44.32 -56.97
CA GLY A 1086 24.88 -44.05 -58.34
C GLY A 1086 23.48 -43.41 -58.44
N LEU A 1087 22.60 -43.64 -57.47
CA LEU A 1087 21.32 -42.93 -57.34
C LEU A 1087 21.53 -41.48 -56.91
N ALA A 1088 22.35 -41.24 -55.88
CA ALA A 1088 22.66 -39.91 -55.39
C ALA A 1088 23.35 -39.03 -56.45
N SER A 1089 24.35 -39.55 -57.16
CA SER A 1089 25.08 -38.78 -58.19
C SER A 1089 24.20 -38.42 -59.37
N ARG A 1090 23.31 -39.32 -59.80
CA ARG A 1090 22.34 -39.02 -60.86
C ARG A 1090 21.37 -37.93 -60.43
N GLN A 1091 20.85 -38.02 -59.21
CA GLN A 1091 19.93 -36.99 -58.70
C GLN A 1091 20.62 -35.62 -58.58
N LEU A 1092 21.89 -35.59 -58.13
CA LEU A 1092 22.63 -34.33 -58.04
C LEU A 1092 22.90 -33.73 -59.41
N ALA A 1093 23.21 -34.55 -60.42
CA ALA A 1093 23.30 -34.08 -61.81
C ALA A 1093 21.95 -33.54 -62.31
N ASP A 1094 20.84 -34.22 -62.01
CA ASP A 1094 19.48 -33.76 -62.36
C ASP A 1094 19.12 -32.44 -61.66
N TRP A 1095 19.64 -32.20 -60.46
CA TRP A 1095 19.51 -30.94 -59.71
C TRP A 1095 20.56 -29.88 -60.07
N GLY A 1096 21.49 -30.16 -60.99
CA GLY A 1096 22.56 -29.24 -61.39
C GLY A 1096 23.62 -29.00 -60.31
N MET A 1097 23.82 -29.95 -59.40
CA MET A 1097 24.72 -29.87 -58.24
C MET A 1097 25.99 -30.72 -58.41
N ASP A 1098 26.57 -30.71 -59.61
CA ASP A 1098 27.71 -31.57 -59.97
C ASP A 1098 28.91 -31.41 -59.02
N GLU A 1099 29.12 -30.20 -58.47
CA GLU A 1099 30.21 -29.89 -57.54
C GLU A 1099 30.12 -30.64 -56.20
N LEU A 1100 28.90 -30.96 -55.73
CA LEU A 1100 28.69 -31.66 -54.47
C LEU A 1100 28.82 -33.18 -54.62
N THR A 1101 28.70 -33.70 -55.84
CA THR A 1101 28.65 -35.14 -56.15
C THR A 1101 29.71 -35.96 -55.43
N PHE A 1102 31.00 -35.59 -55.52
CA PHE A 1102 32.08 -36.35 -54.89
C PHE A 1102 31.92 -36.44 -53.37
N THR A 1103 31.57 -35.32 -52.73
CA THR A 1103 31.42 -35.26 -51.26
C THR A 1103 30.16 -35.99 -50.80
N THR A 1104 29.05 -35.86 -51.52
CA THR A 1104 27.80 -36.57 -51.22
C THR A 1104 27.93 -38.07 -51.45
N GLU A 1105 28.64 -38.52 -52.49
CA GLU A 1105 28.93 -39.94 -52.72
C GLU A 1105 29.67 -40.57 -51.54
N LEU A 1106 30.68 -39.87 -51.00
CA LEU A 1106 31.41 -40.31 -49.81
C LEU A 1106 30.51 -40.38 -48.59
N ILE A 1107 29.68 -39.37 -48.34
CA ILE A 1107 28.73 -39.36 -47.24
C ILE A 1107 27.73 -40.52 -47.36
N VAL A 1108 27.09 -40.67 -48.52
CA VAL A 1108 26.13 -41.76 -48.81
C VAL A 1108 26.81 -43.12 -48.64
N SER A 1109 28.04 -43.27 -49.15
CA SER A 1109 28.83 -44.50 -49.01
C SER A 1109 28.98 -44.91 -47.54
N GLU A 1110 29.41 -43.97 -46.69
CA GLU A 1110 29.67 -44.24 -45.27
C GLU A 1110 28.37 -44.45 -44.48
N LEU A 1111 27.34 -43.62 -44.72
CA LEU A 1111 26.08 -43.71 -44.00
C LEU A 1111 25.31 -44.99 -44.34
N VAL A 1112 25.17 -45.33 -45.64
CA VAL A 1112 24.50 -46.56 -46.08
C VAL A 1112 25.30 -47.80 -45.67
N THR A 1113 26.65 -47.76 -45.73
CA THR A 1113 27.48 -48.86 -45.22
C THR A 1113 27.25 -49.09 -43.72
N ASN A 1114 27.15 -48.02 -42.92
CA ASN A 1114 26.87 -48.14 -41.50
C ASN A 1114 25.47 -48.70 -41.24
N ALA A 1115 24.46 -48.23 -41.97
CA ALA A 1115 23.09 -48.74 -41.87
C ALA A 1115 23.01 -50.24 -42.21
N ILE A 1116 23.71 -50.71 -43.25
CA ILE A 1116 23.72 -52.13 -43.63
C ILE A 1116 24.52 -53.00 -42.65
N ARG A 1117 25.66 -52.52 -42.13
CA ARG A 1117 26.53 -53.31 -41.25
C ARG A 1117 26.08 -53.33 -39.78
N HIS A 1118 25.49 -52.23 -39.32
CA HIS A 1118 25.22 -51.99 -37.90
C HIS A 1118 23.76 -51.63 -37.60
N GLY A 1119 22.96 -51.35 -38.62
CA GLY A 1119 21.52 -51.09 -38.50
C GLY A 1119 20.66 -52.35 -38.64
N ALA A 1120 19.35 -52.15 -38.73
CA ALA A 1120 18.38 -53.18 -39.06
C ALA A 1120 17.52 -52.72 -40.24
N GLY A 1121 17.16 -53.62 -41.16
CA GLY A 1121 16.29 -53.28 -42.29
C GLY A 1121 14.86 -52.97 -41.85
N PRO A 1122 14.11 -52.15 -42.61
CA PRO A 1122 14.45 -51.56 -43.91
C PRO A 1122 15.42 -50.36 -43.81
N VAL A 1123 16.25 -50.17 -44.85
CA VAL A 1123 17.16 -49.02 -44.98
C VAL A 1123 16.63 -48.09 -46.06
N ALA A 1124 16.54 -46.79 -45.79
CA ALA A 1124 16.09 -45.80 -46.76
C ALA A 1124 17.12 -44.66 -46.90
N LEU A 1125 17.40 -44.24 -48.13
CA LEU A 1125 18.20 -43.06 -48.45
C LEU A 1125 17.28 -41.96 -48.97
N ARG A 1126 17.39 -40.77 -48.40
CA ARG A 1126 16.63 -39.58 -48.82
C ARG A 1126 17.57 -38.41 -49.03
N LEU A 1127 17.38 -37.69 -50.14
CA LEU A 1127 18.04 -36.42 -50.42
C LEU A 1127 16.98 -35.31 -50.48
N ILE A 1128 17.28 -34.16 -49.87
CA ILE A 1128 16.41 -32.99 -49.81
C ILE A 1128 17.20 -31.76 -50.25
N ARG A 1129 16.67 -31.04 -51.24
CA ARG A 1129 17.16 -29.75 -51.74
C ARG A 1129 16.40 -28.61 -51.05
N ASP A 1130 17.05 -27.92 -50.12
CA ASP A 1130 16.51 -26.72 -49.45
C ASP A 1130 17.57 -25.59 -49.44
N ARG A 1131 17.79 -24.90 -48.31
CA ARG A 1131 18.89 -23.93 -48.14
C ARG A 1131 20.27 -24.58 -48.18
N GLY A 1132 20.31 -25.89 -47.96
CA GLY A 1132 21.44 -26.77 -48.12
C GLY A 1132 20.99 -28.10 -48.74
N LEU A 1133 21.94 -28.95 -49.11
CA LEU A 1133 21.68 -30.32 -49.52
C LEU A 1133 21.67 -31.21 -48.27
N ILE A 1134 20.51 -31.77 -47.93
CA ILE A 1134 20.36 -32.66 -46.79
C ILE A 1134 20.35 -34.10 -47.27
N CYS A 1135 21.21 -34.94 -46.72
CA CYS A 1135 21.23 -36.39 -46.96
C CYS A 1135 20.86 -37.12 -45.67
N GLU A 1136 19.77 -37.90 -45.72
CA GLU A 1136 19.24 -38.70 -44.62
C GLU A 1136 19.32 -40.20 -44.95
N VAL A 1137 19.85 -41.00 -44.03
CA VAL A 1137 19.82 -42.47 -44.10
C VAL A 1137 19.11 -43.00 -42.87
N SER A 1138 17.99 -43.68 -43.09
CA SER A 1138 17.16 -44.27 -42.02
C SER A 1138 17.32 -45.78 -41.95
N ASP A 1139 17.29 -46.34 -40.74
CA ASP A 1139 17.28 -47.77 -40.47
C ASP A 1139 16.45 -48.08 -39.22
N ALA A 1140 16.04 -49.35 -39.03
CA ALA A 1140 15.17 -49.79 -37.94
C ALA A 1140 15.90 -50.06 -36.60
N SER A 1141 17.17 -49.67 -36.45
CA SER A 1141 17.93 -49.84 -35.20
C SER A 1141 17.87 -48.59 -34.33
N ASN A 1142 17.61 -48.76 -33.04
CA ASN A 1142 17.65 -47.67 -32.05
C ASN A 1142 19.04 -47.44 -31.45
N THR A 1143 20.09 -48.07 -32.01
CA THR A 1143 21.45 -47.98 -31.44
C THR A 1143 22.15 -46.71 -31.87
N SER A 1144 22.62 -45.87 -30.93
CA SER A 1144 23.35 -44.63 -31.24
C SER A 1144 24.68 -44.90 -31.95
N PRO A 1145 24.95 -44.28 -33.11
CA PRO A 1145 26.27 -44.30 -33.73
C PRO A 1145 27.26 -43.51 -32.86
N ARG A 1146 28.44 -44.08 -32.59
CA ARG A 1146 29.51 -43.38 -31.85
C ARG A 1146 30.65 -43.04 -32.80
N LEU A 1147 31.02 -41.76 -32.85
CA LEU A 1147 32.21 -41.31 -33.56
C LEU A 1147 33.46 -41.85 -32.85
N ARG A 1148 34.26 -42.66 -33.56
CA ARG A 1148 35.48 -43.26 -33.02
C ARG A 1148 36.70 -42.51 -33.54
N HIS A 1149 37.66 -42.27 -32.65
CA HIS A 1149 38.99 -41.79 -33.03
C HIS A 1149 39.85 -42.99 -33.42
N ALA A 1150 39.69 -43.44 -34.67
CA ALA A 1150 40.45 -44.56 -35.21
C ALA A 1150 41.95 -44.23 -35.25
N ARG A 1151 42.80 -45.14 -34.75
CA ARG A 1151 44.26 -45.01 -34.85
C ARG A 1151 44.71 -45.17 -36.31
N THR A 1152 45.94 -44.74 -36.61
CA THR A 1152 46.51 -44.84 -37.97
C THR A 1152 46.52 -46.27 -38.51
N THR A 1153 46.56 -47.28 -37.63
CA THR A 1153 46.57 -48.72 -37.95
C THR A 1153 45.19 -49.38 -38.01
N ASP A 1154 44.10 -48.69 -37.64
CA ASP A 1154 42.77 -49.30 -37.61
C ASP A 1154 42.17 -49.37 -39.03
N GLU A 1155 41.72 -50.55 -39.44
CA GLU A 1155 41.10 -50.80 -40.76
C GLU A 1155 39.62 -50.36 -40.83
N GLY A 1156 39.05 -49.84 -39.74
CA GLY A 1156 37.66 -49.39 -39.67
C GLY A 1156 37.43 -48.29 -38.64
N GLY A 1157 36.20 -47.74 -38.59
CA GLY A 1157 35.81 -46.74 -37.60
C GLY A 1157 36.07 -45.27 -37.98
N ARG A 1158 36.44 -44.99 -39.23
CA ARG A 1158 36.65 -43.62 -39.76
C ARG A 1158 35.42 -43.01 -40.46
N GLY A 1159 34.39 -43.80 -40.75
CA GLY A 1159 33.27 -43.37 -41.59
C GLY A 1159 32.55 -42.11 -41.08
N LEU A 1160 32.13 -42.10 -39.82
CA LEU A 1160 31.49 -40.92 -39.23
C LEU A 1160 32.44 -39.71 -39.09
N LEU A 1161 33.75 -39.94 -38.97
CA LEU A 1161 34.74 -38.85 -38.97
C LEU A 1161 34.83 -38.21 -40.37
N ILE A 1162 34.79 -39.01 -41.43
CA ILE A 1162 34.76 -38.52 -42.81
C ILE A 1162 33.48 -37.71 -43.05
N VAL A 1163 32.33 -38.26 -42.64
CA VAL A 1163 31.04 -37.54 -42.71
C VAL A 1163 31.10 -36.20 -41.98
N ALA A 1164 31.65 -36.17 -40.75
CA ALA A 1164 31.78 -34.95 -39.96
C ALA A 1164 32.71 -33.89 -40.57
N GLN A 1165 33.65 -34.28 -41.44
CA GLN A 1165 34.55 -33.34 -42.15
C GLN A 1165 33.95 -32.83 -43.46
N LEU A 1166 33.01 -33.56 -44.06
CA LEU A 1166 32.40 -33.23 -45.35
C LEU A 1166 31.04 -32.54 -45.23
N ALA A 1167 30.37 -32.66 -44.08
CA ALA A 1167 29.09 -32.01 -43.80
C ALA A 1167 29.29 -30.77 -42.91
N GLN A 1168 28.49 -29.73 -43.13
CA GLN A 1168 28.45 -28.54 -42.27
C GLN A 1168 27.80 -28.87 -40.92
N ARG A 1169 26.73 -29.66 -40.96
CA ARG A 1169 26.03 -30.20 -39.79
C ARG A 1169 25.70 -31.66 -40.04
N TRP A 1170 25.72 -32.45 -38.99
CA TRP A 1170 25.27 -33.84 -39.05
C TRP A 1170 24.74 -34.24 -37.67
N GLY A 1171 23.85 -35.22 -37.64
CA GLY A 1171 23.22 -35.66 -36.41
C GLY A 1171 22.53 -37.01 -36.55
N THR A 1172 21.96 -37.48 -35.45
CA THR A 1172 21.11 -38.65 -35.42
C THR A 1172 19.77 -38.25 -34.82
N ARG A 1173 18.70 -38.58 -35.52
CA ARG A 1173 17.32 -38.40 -35.10
C ARG A 1173 16.73 -39.77 -34.80
N TYR A 1174 16.01 -39.89 -33.69
CA TYR A 1174 15.30 -41.11 -33.35
C TYR A 1174 13.84 -41.01 -33.80
N THR A 1175 13.29 -42.13 -34.24
CA THR A 1175 11.87 -42.30 -34.52
C THR A 1175 11.35 -43.45 -33.68
N THR A 1176 10.03 -43.60 -33.58
CA THR A 1176 9.40 -44.70 -32.84
C THR A 1176 9.79 -46.09 -33.37
N THR A 1177 10.24 -46.17 -34.62
CA THR A 1177 10.54 -47.42 -35.33
C THR A 1177 12.00 -47.59 -35.72
N GLY A 1178 12.88 -46.65 -35.37
CA GLY A 1178 14.28 -46.67 -35.77
C GLY A 1178 15.04 -45.36 -35.55
N LYS A 1179 16.01 -45.10 -36.42
CA LYS A 1179 16.78 -43.86 -36.42
C LYS A 1179 17.04 -43.38 -37.84
N THR A 1180 17.31 -42.08 -37.95
CA THR A 1180 17.79 -41.42 -39.17
C THR A 1180 19.11 -40.71 -38.86
N ILE A 1181 20.17 -41.05 -39.60
CA ILE A 1181 21.41 -40.26 -39.59
C ILE A 1181 21.30 -39.25 -40.74
N TRP A 1182 21.47 -37.98 -40.41
CA TRP A 1182 21.33 -36.89 -41.38
C TRP A 1182 22.60 -36.06 -41.47
N THR A 1183 22.80 -35.45 -42.62
CA THR A 1183 23.93 -34.55 -42.93
C THR A 1183 23.42 -33.38 -43.76
N GLU A 1184 24.03 -32.22 -43.59
CA GLU A 1184 23.70 -31.00 -44.32
C GLU A 1184 24.99 -30.45 -44.95
N GLN A 1185 24.95 -30.26 -46.27
CA GLN A 1185 26.02 -29.64 -47.04
C GLN A 1185 25.57 -28.27 -47.53
N VAL A 1186 26.47 -27.29 -47.49
CA VAL A 1186 26.20 -25.95 -48.06
C VAL A 1186 26.08 -26.08 -49.57
N ILE A 1187 25.10 -25.41 -50.17
CA ILE A 1187 25.02 -25.22 -51.62
C ILE A 1187 25.87 -23.98 -51.98
N PRO A 1188 26.98 -24.12 -52.74
CA PRO A 1188 27.79 -23.00 -53.20
C PRO A 1188 26.97 -21.85 -53.82
N THR A 1189 27.31 -20.62 -53.45
CA THR A 1189 26.55 -19.40 -53.82
C THR A 1189 26.51 -19.15 -55.33
N GLU A 1190 27.50 -19.64 -56.09
CA GLU A 1190 27.54 -19.53 -57.56
C GLU A 1190 26.44 -20.37 -58.23
N MET A 1191 25.95 -21.44 -57.59
CA MET A 1191 24.83 -22.26 -58.10
C MET A 1191 23.44 -21.68 -57.76
N ILE A 1192 23.33 -20.80 -56.76
CA ILE A 1192 22.08 -20.11 -56.40
C ILE A 1192 21.78 -18.96 -57.38
N ALA A 1193 22.83 -18.36 -57.97
CA ALA A 1193 22.70 -17.24 -58.89
C ALA A 1193 22.13 -17.61 -60.28
N VAL A 1194 22.13 -18.90 -60.65
CA VAL A 1194 21.61 -19.38 -61.94
C VAL A 1194 20.08 -19.43 -61.97
N GLU A 1195 19.39 -19.51 -60.81
CA GLU A 1195 17.92 -19.56 -60.71
C GLU A 1195 17.24 -18.16 -60.62
N THR A 1196 17.99 -17.04 -60.60
CA THR A 1196 17.40 -15.68 -60.51
C THR A 1196 17.30 -14.92 -61.85
N VAL A 1197 17.58 -15.59 -62.97
CA VAL A 1197 17.33 -15.07 -64.32
C VAL A 1197 16.54 -16.09 -65.12
N GLU A 1198 15.24 -16.21 -64.84
CA GLU A 1198 14.20 -16.51 -65.83
C GLU A 1198 12.83 -16.00 -65.36
#